data_AF-A0A6N7G4H1-F1
#
_entry.id   AF-A0A6N7G4H1-F1
#
_cell.length_a   1.000
_cell.length_b   1.000
_cell.length_c   1.000
_cell.angle_alpha   90.00
_cell.angle_beta   90.00
_cell.angle_gamma   90.00
#
_symmetry.space_group_name_H-M   'P 1'
#
loop_
_entity.id
_entity.type
_entity.pdbx_description
1 polymer ?
#
loop_
_entity_poly.entity_id
_entity_poly.type
_entity_poly.pdbx_seq_one_letter_code
_entity_poly.pdbx_strand_id
1 'polypeptide(L)'
;MGRLSRPVRAALTAVAAAAVVVGVIDTGQPPAQASTSDFAVQLVTVDTPTRADKERLQRLGLDLTEHAGHDFVEVVLHSATDADLLRQAGFTWDVRIANLALRTAKVNQINETFAASTATSKLPSGRTSYRTLADYNADMAALAEQRPNIVKQFELPHKTLEGKTVRGIEIGGDVHEAEDGKPVFAIMGLHHAREWPSGELTMEFAYDLVTNYGKSERITNLLDEARVLVIPVTNPDGFEKSINDGLLLDLRELDDGGTVSILGTPGNAYKRKNCRMADGQEPLAGECALASSNGGFGVGIDTNRNYGGLWGGPGASSTFAEATYRGAGPFSEPETQNIRELVSSRQVTTLITNHTFSNLVLRPNGVKPDTIGPDGEPVGQPHDEEALKALGAEMAAQNGYQNIHGWELYDTTGTTEDWSYNTTGGFGYTFEIGEHEFHPPYPDVIDEYLGAGEYEGKGNREAFLIALENAVNAANHSVIAGKAPAGATLRLTKSFATPTWESSISDTIETTMRVGENGKFRWHVNPSTRPVVMDRQYEALAEEPIRSETFTGGLIAPGDHVDHEFRVTESDVDILEVKLDWPTPDDMDLKVFYREQDGSLTEVAKSEQFVATKERALVQHPEQGDYVFRVTNFASATPSYTVTGSLYDSDTNTVPRQLIENYTLSCEKDGQVLEQIPVVVDRGEEVKAKLRRCASRW
;
A
#
# COMPACT_ATOMS: atom_id res chain seq x y z
N MET A 1 -34.35 -48.41 -63.07
CA MET A 1 -34.11 -49.82 -62.68
C MET A 1 -33.40 -49.83 -61.34
N GLY A 2 -33.87 -50.66 -60.38
CA GLY A 2 -33.27 -50.87 -59.04
C GLY A 2 -34.04 -50.17 -57.91
N ARG A 3 -35.22 -50.68 -57.50
CA ARG A 3 -35.50 -51.59 -56.35
C ARG A 3 -35.40 -50.88 -54.98
N LEU A 4 -36.52 -50.45 -54.41
CA LEU A 4 -37.59 -51.16 -53.65
C LEU A 4 -37.33 -51.14 -52.14
N SER A 5 -38.28 -50.53 -51.43
CA SER A 5 -38.19 -50.07 -50.05
C SER A 5 -39.22 -50.73 -49.13
N ARG A 6 -38.76 -51.09 -47.92
CA ARG A 6 -39.48 -51.16 -46.61
C ARG A 6 -40.52 -52.29 -46.41
N PRO A 7 -41.03 -52.52 -45.17
CA PRO A 7 -40.37 -52.66 -43.85
C PRO A 7 -41.02 -53.82 -43.02
N VAL A 8 -40.43 -54.29 -41.89
CA VAL A 8 -41.19 -55.07 -40.86
C VAL A 8 -40.62 -54.86 -39.45
N ARG A 9 -41.52 -54.68 -38.47
CA ARG A 9 -41.33 -54.76 -37.00
C ARG A 9 -42.12 -55.98 -36.46
N ALA A 10 -41.77 -56.40 -35.23
CA ALA A 10 -42.43 -57.38 -34.31
C ALA A 10 -41.80 -58.80 -34.33
N ALA A 11 -41.64 -59.58 -33.24
CA ALA A 11 -41.92 -59.44 -31.79
C ALA A 11 -41.16 -60.53 -30.98
N LEU A 12 -41.23 -60.39 -29.64
CA LEU A 12 -40.72 -61.16 -28.48
C LEU A 12 -40.85 -62.70 -28.46
N THR A 13 -39.96 -63.39 -27.70
CA THR A 13 -40.20 -64.26 -26.51
C THR A 13 -38.89 -64.97 -26.06
N ALA A 14 -38.32 -64.71 -24.86
CA ALA A 14 -38.57 -65.25 -23.50
C ALA A 14 -37.96 -66.65 -23.20
N VAL A 15 -36.92 -66.73 -22.34
CA VAL A 15 -36.57 -67.90 -21.50
C VAL A 15 -36.01 -67.42 -20.14
N ALA A 16 -36.42 -68.12 -19.08
CA ALA A 16 -36.25 -67.78 -17.67
C ALA A 16 -35.02 -68.41 -16.98
N ALA A 17 -34.50 -67.65 -16.00
CA ALA A 17 -33.93 -67.98 -14.68
C ALA A 17 -32.98 -69.19 -14.45
N ALA A 18 -31.79 -68.88 -13.93
CA ALA A 18 -31.13 -69.64 -12.88
C ALA A 18 -30.60 -68.67 -11.81
N ALA A 19 -30.98 -68.91 -10.56
CA ALA A 19 -30.67 -68.08 -9.40
C ALA A 19 -29.28 -68.40 -8.82
N VAL A 20 -28.49 -67.36 -8.53
CA VAL A 20 -27.38 -67.41 -7.58
C VAL A 20 -27.68 -66.40 -6.49
N VAL A 21 -27.73 -66.89 -5.25
CA VAL A 21 -27.86 -66.09 -4.04
C VAL A 21 -26.56 -65.33 -3.82
N VAL A 22 -26.60 -64.01 -3.93
CA VAL A 22 -25.56 -63.11 -3.42
C VAL A 22 -26.21 -62.30 -2.30
N GLY A 23 -25.55 -62.29 -1.13
CA GLY A 23 -26.05 -61.66 0.07
C GLY A 23 -26.41 -60.19 -0.14
N VAL A 24 -27.52 -59.78 0.49
CA VAL A 24 -27.91 -58.38 0.61
C VAL A 24 -26.85 -57.71 1.50
N ILE A 25 -25.90 -57.03 0.86
CA ILE A 25 -25.15 -55.98 1.52
C ILE A 25 -26.11 -54.81 1.53
N ASP A 26 -26.53 -54.41 2.72
CA ASP A 26 -27.25 -53.16 2.94
C ASP A 26 -26.32 -52.03 2.48
N THR A 27 -26.46 -51.61 1.22
CA THR A 27 -25.91 -50.35 0.76
C THR A 27 -26.80 -49.28 1.35
N GLY A 28 -26.61 -49.03 2.66
CA GLY A 28 -27.10 -47.82 3.29
C GLY A 28 -26.74 -46.67 2.37
N GLN A 29 -27.76 -45.88 2.01
CA GLN A 29 -27.54 -44.63 1.29
C GLN A 29 -26.30 -43.96 1.90
N PRO A 30 -25.33 -43.53 1.08
CA PRO A 30 -24.30 -42.65 1.61
C PRO A 30 -25.03 -41.54 2.35
N PRO A 31 -24.62 -41.19 3.59
CA PRO A 31 -25.25 -40.09 4.30
C PRO A 31 -25.30 -38.94 3.31
N ALA A 32 -26.49 -38.35 3.14
CA ALA A 32 -26.68 -37.19 2.29
C ALA A 32 -25.49 -36.27 2.53
N GLN A 33 -24.69 -36.02 1.49
CA GLN A 33 -23.62 -35.03 1.59
C GLN A 33 -24.27 -33.81 2.21
N ALA A 34 -23.78 -33.43 3.39
CA ALA A 34 -24.19 -32.20 4.02
C ALA A 34 -24.11 -31.14 2.92
N SER A 35 -25.24 -30.48 2.68
CA SER A 35 -25.30 -29.30 1.82
C SER A 35 -24.09 -28.44 2.13
N THR A 36 -23.31 -28.03 1.13
CA THR A 36 -22.28 -26.99 1.28
C THR A 36 -22.93 -25.84 2.05
N SER A 37 -22.59 -25.74 3.32
CA SER A 37 -23.29 -24.92 4.30
C SER A 37 -23.14 -23.45 3.95
N ASP A 38 -24.17 -22.66 4.24
CA ASP A 38 -24.24 -21.20 4.22
C ASP A 38 -23.07 -20.53 4.99
N PHE A 39 -21.85 -20.57 4.46
CA PHE A 39 -20.71 -19.87 5.05
C PHE A 39 -20.77 -18.41 4.63
N ALA A 40 -21.12 -17.53 5.57
CA ALA A 40 -21.02 -16.10 5.37
C ALA A 40 -19.54 -15.70 5.33
N VAL A 41 -19.13 -14.94 4.30
CA VAL A 41 -17.78 -14.39 4.23
C VAL A 41 -17.54 -13.48 5.45
N GLN A 42 -16.42 -13.67 6.13
CA GLN A 42 -16.11 -13.01 7.40
C GLN A 42 -14.80 -12.24 7.29
N LEU A 43 -14.70 -11.12 8.00
CA LEU A 43 -13.41 -10.52 8.34
C LEU A 43 -13.03 -10.98 9.74
N VAL A 44 -11.85 -11.56 9.88
CA VAL A 44 -11.31 -12.03 11.15
C VAL A 44 -9.95 -11.43 11.43
N THR A 45 -9.62 -11.30 12.71
CA THR A 45 -8.31 -10.87 13.20
C THR A 45 -7.60 -12.14 13.68
N VAL A 46 -6.59 -12.59 12.94
CA VAL A 46 -5.86 -13.83 13.25
C VAL A 46 -4.67 -13.53 14.14
N ASP A 47 -4.53 -14.28 15.21
CA ASP A 47 -3.46 -14.09 16.19
C ASP A 47 -2.12 -14.55 15.58
N THR A 48 -1.21 -13.59 15.40
CA THR A 48 0.14 -13.75 14.84
C THR A 48 1.16 -13.02 15.72
N PRO A 49 1.41 -13.51 16.94
CA PRO A 49 2.16 -12.76 17.95
C PRO A 49 3.66 -12.66 17.64
N THR A 50 4.17 -13.52 16.76
CA THR A 50 5.55 -13.43 16.26
C THR A 50 5.58 -13.13 14.76
N ARG A 51 6.71 -12.56 14.29
CA ARG A 51 7.01 -12.47 12.85
C ARG A 51 6.96 -13.83 12.15
N ALA A 52 7.42 -14.90 12.81
CA ALA A 52 7.36 -16.25 12.27
C ALA A 52 5.91 -16.74 12.08
N ASP A 53 4.98 -16.30 12.93
CA ASP A 53 3.55 -16.58 12.78
C ASP A 53 2.94 -15.80 11.62
N LYS A 54 3.27 -14.52 11.46
CA LYS A 54 2.87 -13.72 10.28
C LYS A 54 3.33 -14.38 8.99
N GLU A 55 4.61 -14.79 8.93
CA GLU A 55 5.16 -15.52 7.79
C GLU A 55 4.48 -16.89 7.59
N ARG A 56 4.10 -17.58 8.68
CA ARG A 56 3.37 -18.86 8.61
C ARG A 56 1.95 -18.68 8.10
N LEU A 57 1.26 -17.61 8.51
CA LEU A 57 -0.06 -17.24 8.04
C LEU A 57 -0.04 -16.85 6.56
N GLN A 58 0.95 -16.04 6.15
CA GLN A 58 1.16 -15.68 4.74
C GLN A 58 1.31 -16.91 3.84
N ARG A 59 2.01 -17.95 4.31
CA ARG A 59 2.17 -19.22 3.57
C ARG A 59 0.89 -20.07 3.47
N LEU A 60 -0.19 -19.74 4.19
CA LEU A 60 -1.48 -20.42 4.03
C LEU A 60 -2.23 -20.00 2.76
N GLY A 61 -1.79 -18.90 2.13
CA GLY A 61 -2.40 -18.39 0.90
C GLY A 61 -3.83 -17.90 1.10
N LEU A 62 -4.15 -17.39 2.28
CA LEU A 62 -5.43 -16.76 2.61
C LEU A 62 -5.47 -15.29 2.14
N ASP A 63 -6.66 -14.71 2.08
CA ASP A 63 -6.87 -13.29 1.73
C ASP A 63 -6.52 -12.38 2.91
N LEU A 64 -5.23 -12.07 3.05
CA LEU A 64 -4.77 -11.08 4.02
C LEU A 64 -5.24 -9.69 3.59
N THR A 65 -5.79 -8.93 4.53
CA THR A 65 -6.27 -7.57 4.27
C THR A 65 -5.15 -6.57 4.10
N GLU A 66 -3.96 -6.87 4.64
CA GLU A 66 -2.82 -5.97 4.85
C GLU A 66 -2.91 -5.09 6.08
N HIS A 67 -4.07 -5.03 6.72
CA HIS A 67 -4.16 -4.54 8.09
C HIS A 67 -3.57 -5.58 9.03
N ALA A 68 -2.48 -5.19 9.68
CA ALA A 68 -1.77 -6.01 10.64
C ALA A 68 -1.35 -5.13 11.82
N GLY A 69 -1.39 -5.70 13.02
CA GLY A 69 -0.83 -5.09 14.20
C GLY A 69 0.49 -5.74 14.58
N HIS A 70 0.94 -5.47 15.79
CA HIS A 70 2.10 -6.14 16.37
C HIS A 70 1.91 -7.67 16.37
N ASP A 71 0.72 -8.12 16.76
CA ASP A 71 0.39 -9.50 17.12
C ASP A 71 -0.81 -10.08 16.36
N PHE A 72 -1.31 -9.39 15.35
CA PHE A 72 -2.39 -9.90 14.50
C PHE A 72 -2.19 -9.58 13.03
N VAL A 73 -2.86 -10.35 12.17
CA VAL A 73 -3.11 -10.00 10.78
C VAL A 73 -4.58 -10.26 10.49
N GLU A 74 -5.24 -9.31 9.84
CA GLU A 74 -6.62 -9.48 9.43
C GLU A 74 -6.75 -10.27 8.13
N VAL A 75 -7.70 -11.21 8.12
CA VAL A 75 -7.95 -12.16 7.04
C VAL A 75 -9.42 -12.12 6.65
N VAL A 76 -9.68 -12.07 5.36
CA VAL A 76 -11.02 -12.35 4.82
C VAL A 76 -11.15 -13.86 4.63
N LEU A 77 -12.06 -14.48 5.37
CA LEU A 77 -12.44 -15.88 5.19
C LEU A 77 -13.57 -15.95 4.18
N HIS A 78 -13.32 -16.54 3.02
CA HIS A 78 -14.26 -16.67 1.92
C HIS A 78 -15.09 -17.95 1.98
N SER A 79 -14.62 -18.94 2.74
CA SER A 79 -15.23 -20.26 2.85
C SER A 79 -14.94 -20.94 4.19
N ALA A 80 -15.70 -21.99 4.50
CA ALA A 80 -15.40 -22.86 5.65
C ALA A 80 -14.01 -23.53 5.52
N THR A 81 -13.53 -23.76 4.29
CA THR A 81 -12.19 -24.29 4.03
C THR A 81 -11.10 -23.33 4.53
N ASP A 82 -11.30 -22.02 4.38
CA ASP A 82 -10.33 -21.02 4.86
C ASP A 82 -10.24 -21.04 6.38
N ALA A 83 -11.39 -21.11 7.05
CA ALA A 83 -11.44 -21.28 8.50
C ALA A 83 -10.78 -22.61 8.94
N ASP A 84 -10.99 -23.70 8.19
CA ASP A 84 -10.35 -24.99 8.47
C ASP A 84 -8.83 -24.95 8.23
N LEU A 85 -8.33 -24.18 7.27
CA LEU A 85 -6.90 -23.94 7.07
C LEU A 85 -6.28 -23.25 8.30
N LEU A 86 -6.94 -22.22 8.84
CA LEU A 86 -6.51 -21.58 10.09
C LEU A 86 -6.48 -22.58 11.26
N ARG A 87 -7.55 -23.37 11.45
CA ARG A 87 -7.61 -24.39 12.52
C ARG A 87 -6.52 -25.44 12.39
N GLN A 88 -6.31 -25.95 11.17
CA GLN A 88 -5.30 -26.99 10.90
C GLN A 88 -3.88 -26.46 11.08
N ALA A 89 -3.66 -25.20 10.74
CA ALA A 89 -2.41 -24.51 11.04
C ALA A 89 -2.27 -24.17 12.54
N GLY A 90 -3.31 -24.31 13.36
CA GLY A 90 -3.26 -24.00 14.79
C GLY A 90 -3.30 -22.52 15.10
N PHE A 91 -3.88 -21.70 14.22
CA PHE A 91 -4.17 -20.29 14.50
C PHE A 91 -5.49 -20.14 15.27
N THR A 92 -5.50 -19.18 16.20
CA THR A 92 -6.70 -18.63 16.83
C THR A 92 -7.03 -17.28 16.17
N TRP A 93 -8.29 -16.85 16.30
CA TRP A 93 -8.73 -15.59 15.71
C TRP A 93 -10.02 -15.09 16.35
N ASP A 94 -10.21 -13.77 16.27
CA ASP A 94 -11.46 -13.08 16.60
C ASP A 94 -12.24 -12.73 15.34
N VAL A 95 -13.57 -12.84 15.41
CA VAL A 95 -14.45 -12.48 14.30
C VAL A 95 -14.80 -10.99 14.39
N ARG A 96 -14.16 -10.16 13.57
CA ARG A 96 -14.43 -8.73 13.49
C ARG A 96 -15.75 -8.42 12.80
N ILE A 97 -16.00 -9.07 11.66
CA ILE A 97 -17.25 -8.95 10.90
C ILE A 97 -17.74 -10.35 10.55
N ALA A 98 -18.78 -10.83 11.24
CA ALA A 98 -19.29 -12.19 11.08
C ALA A 98 -19.98 -12.46 9.74
N ASN A 99 -20.42 -11.40 9.04
CA ASN A 99 -21.05 -11.50 7.73
C ASN A 99 -20.83 -10.20 6.94
N LEU A 100 -19.86 -10.21 6.02
CA LEU A 100 -19.53 -9.05 5.20
C LEU A 100 -20.68 -8.65 4.28
N ALA A 101 -21.52 -9.57 3.82
CA ALA A 101 -22.67 -9.23 2.98
C ALA A 101 -23.74 -8.43 3.77
N LEU A 102 -24.00 -8.81 5.03
CA LEU A 102 -24.89 -8.03 5.92
C LEU A 102 -24.28 -6.67 6.28
N ARG A 103 -22.95 -6.62 6.53
CA ARG A 103 -22.25 -5.34 6.75
C ARG A 103 -22.40 -4.42 5.52
N THR A 104 -22.15 -4.93 4.32
CA THR A 104 -22.32 -4.19 3.07
C THR A 104 -23.76 -3.69 2.90
N ALA A 105 -24.77 -4.52 3.15
CA ALA A 105 -26.18 -4.09 3.07
C ALA A 105 -26.50 -2.94 4.04
N LYS A 106 -25.96 -2.99 5.26
CA LYS A 106 -26.11 -1.91 6.25
C LYS A 106 -25.40 -0.63 5.82
N VAL A 107 -24.18 -0.73 5.30
CA VAL A 107 -23.42 0.42 4.77
C VAL A 107 -24.16 1.05 3.59
N ASN A 108 -24.68 0.24 2.67
CA ASN A 108 -25.48 0.73 1.54
C ASN A 108 -26.72 1.50 2.02
N GLN A 109 -27.44 1.00 3.01
CA GLN A 109 -28.59 1.72 3.58
C GLN A 109 -28.19 3.06 4.22
N ILE A 110 -27.05 3.11 4.93
CA ILE A 110 -26.50 4.36 5.50
C ILE A 110 -26.18 5.34 4.37
N ASN A 111 -25.50 4.88 3.32
CA ASN A 111 -25.10 5.69 2.17
C ASN A 111 -26.31 6.23 1.40
N GLU A 112 -27.32 5.39 1.16
CA GLU A 112 -28.57 5.81 0.52
C GLU A 112 -29.31 6.86 1.34
N THR A 113 -29.39 6.66 2.67
CA THR A 113 -30.01 7.63 3.58
C THR A 113 -29.26 8.95 3.61
N PHE A 114 -27.93 8.91 3.64
CA PHE A 114 -27.08 10.08 3.61
C PHE A 114 -27.23 10.85 2.28
N ALA A 115 -27.14 10.16 1.14
CA ALA A 115 -27.30 10.76 -0.18
C ALA A 115 -28.71 11.33 -0.40
N ALA A 116 -29.76 10.71 0.16
CA ALA A 116 -31.12 11.23 0.08
C ALA A 116 -31.35 12.48 0.94
N SER A 117 -30.60 12.65 2.03
CA SER A 117 -30.74 13.76 2.99
C SER A 117 -29.74 14.89 2.78
N THR A 118 -28.67 14.65 2.03
CA THR A 118 -27.58 15.60 1.81
C THR A 118 -27.48 15.93 0.32
N ALA A 119 -27.74 17.19 -0.04
CA ALA A 119 -27.64 17.62 -1.45
C ALA A 119 -26.18 17.83 -1.90
N THR A 120 -25.35 18.36 -1.01
CA THR A 120 -23.92 18.59 -1.21
C THR A 120 -23.20 18.37 0.12
N SER A 121 -22.14 17.58 0.14
CA SER A 121 -21.31 17.41 1.34
C SER A 121 -20.34 18.58 1.54
N LYS A 122 -19.53 18.50 2.60
CA LYS A 122 -18.43 19.43 2.87
C LYS A 122 -17.17 19.16 2.03
N LEU A 123 -17.12 18.03 1.30
CA LEU A 123 -15.98 17.73 0.43
C LEU A 123 -15.82 18.80 -0.66
N PRO A 124 -14.60 19.03 -1.17
CA PRO A 124 -14.34 19.96 -2.27
C PRO A 124 -15.23 19.75 -3.50
N SER A 125 -15.51 18.49 -3.86
CA SER A 125 -16.43 18.14 -4.96
C SER A 125 -17.91 18.28 -4.60
N GLY A 126 -18.24 18.34 -3.31
CA GLY A 126 -19.60 18.28 -2.77
C GLY A 126 -20.26 16.91 -2.87
N ARG A 127 -19.54 15.84 -3.26
CA ARG A 127 -20.13 14.51 -3.47
C ARG A 127 -20.66 13.88 -2.19
N THR A 128 -21.64 13.00 -2.36
CA THR A 128 -22.37 12.34 -1.26
C THR A 128 -22.42 10.83 -1.40
N SER A 129 -21.66 10.27 -2.35
CA SER A 129 -21.54 8.84 -2.61
C SER A 129 -20.21 8.53 -3.29
N TYR A 130 -19.77 7.27 -3.19
CA TYR A 130 -18.62 6.76 -3.92
C TYR A 130 -18.77 6.96 -5.43
N ARG A 131 -17.64 7.18 -6.10
CA ARG A 131 -17.50 7.31 -7.55
C ARG A 131 -17.40 5.93 -8.20
N THR A 132 -18.07 5.76 -9.32
CA THR A 132 -17.74 4.71 -10.29
C THR A 132 -16.55 5.13 -11.15
N LEU A 133 -15.99 4.21 -11.95
CA LEU A 133 -14.95 4.56 -12.92
C LEU A 133 -15.42 5.64 -13.92
N ALA A 134 -16.72 5.61 -14.30
CA ALA A 134 -17.30 6.62 -15.16
C ALA A 134 -17.33 8.00 -14.50
N ASP A 135 -17.63 8.06 -13.19
CA ASP A 135 -17.61 9.29 -12.41
C ASP A 135 -16.21 9.90 -12.34
N TYR A 136 -15.17 9.11 -12.03
CA TYR A 136 -13.78 9.60 -12.01
C TYR A 136 -13.39 10.21 -13.36
N ASN A 137 -13.70 9.52 -14.46
CA ASN A 137 -13.38 9.99 -15.80
C ASN A 137 -14.15 11.25 -16.18
N ALA A 138 -15.43 11.34 -15.80
CA ALA A 138 -16.27 12.51 -16.05
C ALA A 138 -15.82 13.71 -15.23
N ASP A 139 -15.50 13.52 -13.94
CA ASP A 139 -15.03 14.57 -13.05
C ASP A 139 -13.69 15.15 -13.55
N MET A 140 -12.74 14.30 -13.92
CA MET A 140 -11.45 14.74 -14.50
C MET A 140 -11.64 15.54 -15.80
N ALA A 141 -12.52 15.07 -16.69
CA ALA A 141 -12.83 15.78 -17.93
C ALA A 141 -13.50 17.14 -17.66
N ALA A 142 -14.42 17.18 -16.68
CA ALA A 142 -15.11 18.39 -16.28
C ALA A 142 -14.16 19.43 -15.67
N LEU A 143 -13.21 19.02 -14.81
CA LEU A 143 -12.19 19.93 -14.28
C LEU A 143 -11.32 20.53 -15.40
N ALA A 144 -10.89 19.69 -16.36
CA ALA A 144 -10.12 20.15 -17.52
C ALA A 144 -10.91 21.11 -18.42
N GLU A 145 -12.20 20.86 -18.64
CA GLU A 145 -13.07 21.74 -19.44
C GLU A 145 -13.36 23.07 -18.72
N GLN A 146 -13.61 23.04 -17.42
CA GLN A 146 -13.96 24.22 -16.64
C GLN A 146 -12.75 25.12 -16.35
N ARG A 147 -11.56 24.54 -16.23
CA ARG A 147 -10.33 25.24 -15.83
C ARG A 147 -9.14 24.88 -16.74
N PRO A 148 -9.26 25.04 -18.07
CA PRO A 148 -8.29 24.52 -19.04
C PRO A 148 -6.89 25.13 -18.92
N ASN A 149 -6.77 26.36 -18.43
CA ASN A 149 -5.46 26.98 -18.22
C ASN A 149 -4.66 26.32 -17.10
N ILE A 150 -5.34 25.70 -16.13
CA ILE A 150 -4.69 25.12 -14.94
C ILE A 150 -4.90 23.62 -14.77
N VAL A 151 -5.70 22.99 -15.63
CA VAL A 151 -5.96 21.54 -15.61
C VAL A 151 -5.87 20.98 -17.03
N LYS A 152 -5.07 19.93 -17.19
CA LYS A 152 -4.92 19.18 -18.44
C LYS A 152 -5.13 17.70 -18.18
N GLN A 153 -6.11 17.10 -18.85
CA GLN A 153 -6.27 15.65 -18.83
C GLN A 153 -5.24 14.96 -19.73
N PHE A 154 -4.75 13.80 -19.30
CA PHE A 154 -3.87 12.94 -20.09
C PHE A 154 -4.30 11.47 -19.99
N GLU A 155 -3.87 10.68 -20.98
CA GLU A 155 -4.05 9.24 -21.04
C GLU A 155 -2.68 8.58 -20.86
N LEU A 156 -2.62 7.53 -20.05
CA LEU A 156 -1.44 6.69 -19.97
C LEU A 156 -1.42 5.72 -21.16
N PRO A 157 -0.23 5.36 -21.67
CA PRO A 157 -0.08 4.78 -23.00
C PRO A 157 -0.50 3.31 -23.09
N HIS A 158 -0.39 2.53 -22.01
CA HIS A 158 -0.78 1.13 -22.00
C HIS A 158 -2.26 0.99 -21.67
N LYS A 159 -2.99 0.26 -22.51
CA LYS A 159 -4.34 -0.16 -22.17
C LYS A 159 -4.27 -1.25 -21.11
N THR A 160 -5.25 -1.29 -20.23
CA THR A 160 -5.40 -2.37 -19.26
C THR A 160 -5.76 -3.68 -19.95
N LEU A 161 -5.85 -4.75 -19.16
CA LEU A 161 -6.12 -6.11 -19.62
C LEU A 161 -7.48 -6.26 -20.31
N GLU A 162 -8.48 -5.50 -19.85
CA GLU A 162 -9.80 -5.40 -20.48
C GLU A 162 -9.87 -4.26 -21.52
N GLY A 163 -8.73 -3.70 -21.93
CA GLY A 163 -8.63 -2.67 -22.97
C GLY A 163 -9.01 -1.25 -22.52
N LYS A 164 -9.13 -0.99 -21.21
CA LYS A 164 -9.47 0.33 -20.69
C LYS A 164 -8.26 1.26 -20.72
N THR A 165 -8.54 2.56 -20.71
CA THR A 165 -7.51 3.59 -20.64
C THR A 165 -7.36 4.07 -19.21
N VAL A 166 -6.14 4.03 -18.68
CA VAL A 166 -5.84 4.71 -17.41
C VAL A 166 -5.68 6.20 -17.70
N ARG A 167 -6.39 7.05 -16.95
CA ARG A 167 -6.46 8.50 -17.17
C ARG A 167 -5.98 9.23 -15.92
N GLY A 168 -5.42 10.42 -16.12
CA GLY A 168 -5.07 11.34 -15.05
C GLY A 168 -5.26 12.79 -15.46
N ILE A 169 -5.06 13.69 -14.51
CA ILE A 169 -5.02 15.14 -14.75
C ILE A 169 -3.73 15.74 -14.21
N GLU A 170 -3.17 16.69 -14.95
CA GLU A 170 -2.07 17.54 -14.54
C GLU A 170 -2.67 18.90 -14.10
N ILE A 171 -2.29 19.38 -12.92
CA ILE A 171 -2.76 20.65 -12.33
C ILE A 171 -1.56 21.58 -12.07
N GLY A 172 -1.67 22.86 -12.41
CA GLY A 172 -0.63 23.88 -12.16
C GLY A 172 -0.97 25.24 -12.79
N GLY A 173 -0.21 26.31 -12.50
CA GLY A 173 -0.56 27.69 -12.87
C GLY A 173 -0.68 28.00 -14.37
N ASP A 174 -0.03 27.22 -15.24
CA ASP A 174 -0.27 27.16 -16.70
C ASP A 174 0.12 25.78 -17.25
N VAL A 175 -0.83 24.85 -17.39
CA VAL A 175 -0.55 23.45 -17.82
C VAL A 175 -0.22 23.29 -19.31
N HIS A 176 -0.25 24.38 -20.08
CA HIS A 176 0.09 24.37 -21.49
C HIS A 176 1.49 24.92 -21.77
N GLU A 177 2.10 25.57 -20.76
CA GLU A 177 3.53 25.88 -20.79
C GLU A 177 4.32 24.56 -20.84
N ALA A 178 4.90 24.29 -22.00
CA ALA A 178 5.56 23.02 -22.27
C ALA A 178 6.84 22.89 -21.44
N GLU A 179 6.82 21.95 -20.50
CA GLU A 179 8.01 21.41 -19.84
C GLU A 179 8.88 22.53 -19.23
N ASP A 180 8.28 23.27 -18.31
CA ASP A 180 8.83 24.48 -17.66
C ASP A 180 9.95 24.21 -16.62
N GLY A 181 10.28 22.94 -16.38
CA GLY A 181 11.30 22.53 -15.44
C GLY A 181 10.87 22.59 -13.96
N LYS A 182 9.57 22.73 -13.68
CA LYS A 182 9.02 22.66 -12.32
C LYS A 182 9.09 21.23 -11.75
N PRO A 183 9.21 21.06 -10.43
CA PRO A 183 9.10 19.77 -9.78
C PRO A 183 7.67 19.22 -9.89
N VAL A 184 7.55 17.91 -9.79
CA VAL A 184 6.26 17.22 -9.91
C VAL A 184 5.91 16.51 -8.61
N PHE A 185 4.71 16.79 -8.10
CA PHE A 185 4.05 15.97 -7.08
C PHE A 185 3.09 14.99 -7.76
N ALA A 186 3.20 13.70 -7.47
CA ALA A 186 2.27 12.69 -7.97
C ALA A 186 1.44 12.12 -6.81
N ILE A 187 0.12 12.07 -7.00
CA ILE A 187 -0.81 11.43 -6.06
C ILE A 187 -1.71 10.48 -6.83
N MET A 188 -1.85 9.26 -6.31
CA MET A 188 -2.59 8.18 -6.97
C MET A 188 -3.33 7.31 -5.96
N GLY A 189 -4.32 6.56 -6.43
CA GLY A 189 -5.08 5.63 -5.60
C GLY A 189 -5.59 4.43 -6.40
N LEU A 190 -6.26 3.52 -5.70
CA LEU A 190 -6.88 2.32 -6.27
C LEU A 190 -5.90 1.44 -7.07
N HIS A 191 -4.70 1.22 -6.55
CA HIS A 191 -3.88 0.08 -6.98
C HIS A 191 -4.59 -1.22 -6.63
N HIS A 192 -5.09 -1.29 -5.40
CA HIS A 192 -5.98 -2.34 -4.97
C HIS A 192 -7.43 -1.91 -5.17
N ALA A 193 -8.18 -2.75 -5.87
CA ALA A 193 -9.51 -2.40 -6.35
C ALA A 193 -10.55 -2.19 -5.22
N ARG A 194 -10.45 -2.95 -4.12
CA ARG A 194 -11.35 -2.86 -2.96
C ARG A 194 -11.20 -1.58 -2.12
N GLU A 195 -10.17 -0.78 -2.35
CA GLU A 195 -9.76 0.30 -1.44
C GLU A 195 -10.41 1.63 -1.84
N TRP A 196 -11.74 1.69 -1.87
CA TRP A 196 -12.49 2.80 -2.48
C TRP A 196 -12.13 4.21 -1.96
N PRO A 197 -11.93 4.44 -0.63
CA PRO A 197 -11.52 5.74 -0.13
C PRO A 197 -10.22 6.28 -0.73
N SER A 198 -9.28 5.40 -1.13
CA SER A 198 -8.03 5.82 -1.76
C SER A 198 -8.22 6.63 -3.04
N GLY A 199 -9.15 6.23 -3.90
CA GLY A 199 -9.51 6.95 -5.10
C GLY A 199 -10.27 8.24 -4.79
N GLU A 200 -11.16 8.19 -3.80
CA GLU A 200 -11.97 9.35 -3.38
C GLU A 200 -11.07 10.49 -2.90
N LEU A 201 -10.20 10.23 -1.93
CA LEU A 201 -9.31 11.24 -1.36
C LEU A 201 -8.34 11.81 -2.41
N THR A 202 -7.87 10.98 -3.34
CA THR A 202 -7.05 11.42 -4.48
C THR A 202 -7.81 12.40 -5.38
N MET A 203 -9.08 12.12 -5.67
CA MET A 203 -9.91 12.99 -6.50
C MET A 203 -10.39 14.25 -5.75
N GLU A 204 -10.68 14.16 -4.46
CA GLU A 204 -11.04 15.33 -3.64
C GLU A 204 -9.88 16.32 -3.54
N PHE A 205 -8.64 15.84 -3.44
CA PHE A 205 -7.47 16.71 -3.49
C PHE A 205 -7.37 17.47 -4.82
N ALA A 206 -7.68 16.84 -5.96
CA ALA A 206 -7.76 17.55 -7.23
C ALA A 206 -8.82 18.65 -7.23
N TYR A 207 -10.03 18.37 -6.73
CA TYR A 207 -11.08 19.38 -6.61
C TYR A 207 -10.66 20.54 -5.70
N ASP A 208 -9.99 20.25 -4.58
CA ASP A 208 -9.52 21.27 -3.63
C ASP A 208 -8.50 22.21 -4.29
N LEU A 209 -7.48 21.65 -4.94
CA LEU A 209 -6.47 22.40 -5.66
C LEU A 209 -7.08 23.32 -6.72
N VAL A 210 -7.94 22.78 -7.58
CA VAL A 210 -8.55 23.52 -8.69
C VAL A 210 -9.52 24.60 -8.19
N THR A 211 -10.32 24.28 -7.17
CA THR A 211 -11.32 25.20 -6.62
C THR A 211 -10.67 26.37 -5.89
N ASN A 212 -9.53 26.14 -5.25
CA ASN A 212 -8.84 27.13 -4.43
C ASN A 212 -7.68 27.85 -5.11
N TYR A 213 -7.29 27.46 -6.34
CA TYR A 213 -6.35 28.25 -7.15
C TYR A 213 -6.90 29.66 -7.47
N GLY A 214 -6.15 30.68 -7.05
CA GLY A 214 -6.53 32.09 -7.09
C GLY A 214 -7.40 32.56 -5.92
N LYS A 215 -7.69 31.69 -4.95
CA LYS A 215 -8.45 32.02 -3.72
C LYS A 215 -7.63 31.80 -2.45
N SER A 216 -6.93 30.68 -2.37
CA SER A 216 -5.98 30.35 -1.30
C SER A 216 -4.59 30.74 -1.74
N GLU A 217 -3.92 31.62 -1.00
CA GLU A 217 -2.54 32.03 -1.28
C GLU A 217 -1.60 30.83 -1.26
N ARG A 218 -1.73 29.94 -0.27
CA ARG A 218 -0.93 28.72 -0.15
C ARG A 218 -1.05 27.83 -1.39
N ILE A 219 -2.27 27.46 -1.78
CA ILE A 219 -2.50 26.59 -2.94
C ILE A 219 -2.08 27.26 -4.25
N THR A 220 -2.30 28.57 -4.37
CA THR A 220 -1.90 29.32 -5.57
C THR A 220 -0.38 29.30 -5.73
N ASN A 221 0.37 29.61 -4.68
CA ASN A 221 1.83 29.59 -4.71
C ASN A 221 2.36 28.18 -5.02
N LEU A 222 1.80 27.14 -4.41
CA LEU A 222 2.21 25.75 -4.67
C LEU A 222 1.98 25.35 -6.13
N LEU A 223 0.83 25.68 -6.71
CA LEU A 223 0.53 25.36 -8.12
C LEU A 223 1.28 26.25 -9.12
N ASP A 224 1.72 27.44 -8.70
CA ASP A 224 2.63 28.28 -9.49
C ASP A 224 4.05 27.70 -9.51
N GLU A 225 4.46 26.99 -8.46
CA GLU A 225 5.82 26.45 -8.30
C GLU A 225 5.97 24.97 -8.67
N ALA A 226 4.90 24.17 -8.70
CA ALA A 226 4.93 22.74 -9.05
C ALA A 226 3.90 22.34 -10.13
N ARG A 227 4.05 21.10 -10.62
CA ARG A 227 2.98 20.36 -11.31
C ARG A 227 2.45 19.27 -10.40
N VAL A 228 1.13 19.11 -10.34
CA VAL A 228 0.50 18.01 -9.60
C VAL A 228 -0.12 17.04 -10.59
N LEU A 229 0.32 15.78 -10.56
CA LEU A 229 -0.26 14.69 -11.34
C LEU A 229 -1.20 13.88 -10.45
N VAL A 230 -2.45 13.75 -10.88
CA VAL A 230 -3.50 13.03 -10.14
C VAL A 230 -3.97 11.84 -10.97
N ILE A 231 -3.84 10.63 -10.41
CA ILE A 231 -4.25 9.37 -11.04
C ILE A 231 -5.14 8.60 -10.05
N PRO A 232 -6.45 8.91 -9.97
CA PRO A 232 -7.31 8.38 -8.92
C PRO A 232 -7.60 6.88 -9.05
N VAL A 233 -7.44 6.30 -10.25
CA VAL A 233 -7.69 4.87 -10.50
C VAL A 233 -6.54 4.27 -11.31
N THR A 234 -5.59 3.63 -10.64
CA THR A 234 -4.47 2.95 -11.32
C THR A 234 -4.84 1.55 -11.82
N ASN A 235 -5.73 0.83 -11.13
CA ASN A 235 -6.26 -0.48 -11.51
C ASN A 235 -7.76 -0.42 -11.89
N PRO A 236 -8.12 0.16 -13.06
CA PRO A 236 -9.52 0.35 -13.45
C PRO A 236 -10.25 -0.97 -13.71
N ASP A 237 -9.55 -2.02 -14.15
CA ASP A 237 -10.17 -3.32 -14.41
C ASP A 237 -10.63 -4.00 -13.13
N GLY A 238 -9.76 -4.08 -12.12
CA GLY A 238 -10.16 -4.59 -10.81
C GLY A 238 -11.22 -3.70 -10.15
N PHE A 239 -11.01 -2.37 -10.19
CA PHE A 239 -11.89 -1.41 -9.52
C PHE A 239 -13.33 -1.50 -10.04
N GLU A 240 -13.51 -1.56 -11.37
CA GLU A 240 -14.83 -1.68 -11.99
C GLU A 240 -15.58 -2.94 -11.53
N LYS A 241 -14.88 -4.06 -11.27
CA LYS A 241 -15.51 -5.24 -10.68
C LYS A 241 -15.88 -4.98 -9.22
N SER A 242 -14.97 -4.41 -8.43
CA SER A 242 -15.24 -4.18 -7.01
C SER A 242 -16.45 -3.27 -6.80
N ILE A 243 -16.56 -2.17 -7.55
CA ILE A 243 -17.57 -1.14 -7.33
C ILE A 243 -18.93 -1.51 -7.94
N ASN A 244 -18.95 -2.27 -9.04
CA ASN A 244 -20.20 -2.59 -9.75
C ASN A 244 -20.77 -3.98 -9.44
N ASP A 245 -19.93 -4.95 -9.09
CA ASP A 245 -20.31 -6.35 -8.98
C ASP A 245 -20.53 -6.79 -7.52
N GLY A 246 -21.10 -5.90 -6.72
CA GLY A 246 -21.56 -6.16 -5.36
C GLY A 246 -23.01 -6.65 -5.28
N LEU A 247 -23.48 -7.46 -6.25
CA LEU A 247 -24.88 -7.89 -6.31
C LEU A 247 -25.05 -9.39 -6.12
N LEU A 248 -25.57 -9.77 -4.96
CA LEU A 248 -27.00 -10.01 -4.73
C LEU A 248 -27.22 -10.03 -3.21
N LEU A 249 -28.33 -9.51 -2.68
CA LEU A 249 -29.10 -10.12 -1.58
C LEU A 249 -30.39 -9.28 -1.33
N ASP A 250 -31.55 -9.80 -1.78
CA ASP A 250 -32.93 -9.32 -1.50
C ASP A 250 -33.50 -9.69 -0.09
N LEU A 251 -33.30 -8.81 0.89
CA LEU A 251 -34.06 -8.41 2.11
C LEU A 251 -35.20 -9.23 2.78
N ARG A 252 -35.19 -10.58 2.86
CA ARG A 252 -36.10 -11.31 3.81
C ARG A 252 -36.00 -10.95 5.28
N GLU A 253 -34.87 -10.38 5.74
CA GLU A 253 -34.70 -10.00 7.14
C GLU A 253 -35.31 -8.63 7.49
N LEU A 254 -35.93 -7.93 6.53
CA LEU A 254 -36.67 -6.69 6.78
C LEU A 254 -38.20 -6.87 6.87
N ASP A 255 -38.73 -8.10 6.81
CA ASP A 255 -40.19 -8.38 6.86
C ASP A 255 -40.57 -9.62 7.69
N ASP A 256 -40.02 -9.81 8.90
CA ASP A 256 -40.48 -10.82 9.89
C ASP A 256 -40.73 -12.25 9.33
N GLY A 257 -39.91 -12.72 8.37
CA GLY A 257 -39.95 -14.11 7.87
C GLY A 257 -40.76 -14.37 6.60
N GLY A 258 -40.93 -13.39 5.71
CA GLY A 258 -41.46 -13.61 4.34
C GLY A 258 -40.64 -14.60 3.48
N THR A 259 -41.29 -15.22 2.47
CA THR A 259 -40.80 -16.39 1.71
C THR A 259 -39.81 -16.13 0.53
N VAL A 260 -39.23 -14.94 0.34
CA VAL A 260 -38.49 -14.61 -0.91
C VAL A 260 -36.97 -14.79 -0.80
N SER A 261 -36.37 -15.79 -1.44
CA SER A 261 -34.99 -16.15 -1.15
C SER A 261 -33.88 -15.14 -1.50
N ILE A 262 -33.30 -14.49 -0.47
CA ILE A 262 -31.95 -13.91 -0.54
C ILE A 262 -30.90 -15.00 -0.84
N LEU A 263 -30.29 -14.99 -2.03
CA LEU A 263 -29.10 -15.75 -2.41
C LEU A 263 -28.06 -14.74 -2.89
N GLY A 264 -26.93 -14.60 -2.20
CA GLY A 264 -25.92 -13.69 -2.66
C GLY A 264 -24.66 -13.66 -1.83
N THR A 265 -23.57 -13.41 -2.55
CA THR A 265 -22.19 -13.36 -2.08
C THR A 265 -21.78 -11.88 -2.03
N PRO A 266 -20.64 -11.51 -1.41
CA PRO A 266 -20.07 -10.17 -1.60
C PRO A 266 -19.65 -9.89 -3.07
N GLY A 267 -19.98 -10.77 -4.02
CA GLY A 267 -19.60 -10.66 -5.42
C GLY A 267 -18.10 -10.46 -5.57
N ASN A 268 -17.71 -9.48 -6.38
CA ASN A 268 -16.32 -9.05 -6.52
C ASN A 268 -15.96 -7.82 -5.66
N ALA A 269 -16.80 -7.41 -4.70
CA ALA A 269 -16.58 -6.18 -3.93
C ALA A 269 -15.22 -6.13 -3.21
N TYR A 270 -14.70 -7.28 -2.77
CA TYR A 270 -13.40 -7.40 -2.10
C TYR A 270 -12.26 -7.71 -3.06
N LYS A 271 -12.46 -7.55 -4.38
CA LYS A 271 -11.41 -7.81 -5.36
C LYS A 271 -10.28 -6.83 -5.12
N ARG A 272 -9.09 -7.36 -4.88
CA ARG A 272 -7.86 -6.59 -4.66
C ARG A 272 -7.07 -6.41 -5.96
N LYS A 273 -6.75 -7.53 -6.61
CA LYS A 273 -5.83 -7.64 -7.75
C LYS A 273 -6.44 -7.10 -9.05
N ASN A 274 -5.62 -6.99 -10.10
CA ASN A 274 -6.11 -6.68 -11.46
C ASN A 274 -6.85 -7.88 -12.09
N CYS A 275 -7.08 -7.84 -13.40
CA CYS A 275 -7.84 -8.84 -14.15
C CYS A 275 -7.00 -9.89 -14.89
N ARG A 276 -5.72 -10.11 -14.51
CA ARG A 276 -4.91 -11.13 -15.18
C ARG A 276 -5.40 -12.54 -14.83
N MET A 277 -5.73 -13.32 -15.87
CA MET A 277 -6.27 -14.69 -15.72
C MET A 277 -5.17 -15.76 -15.75
N ALA A 278 -4.09 -15.49 -16.48
CA ALA A 278 -2.92 -16.35 -16.58
C ALA A 278 -1.70 -15.51 -16.98
N ASP A 279 -0.53 -15.95 -16.57
CA ASP A 279 0.73 -15.25 -16.85
C ASP A 279 0.98 -15.04 -18.33
N GLY A 280 1.29 -13.79 -18.70
CA GLY A 280 1.61 -13.40 -20.06
C GLY A 280 0.46 -13.56 -21.07
N GLN A 281 -0.78 -13.77 -20.61
CA GLN A 281 -1.96 -13.87 -21.47
C GLN A 281 -2.91 -12.70 -21.24
N GLU A 282 -3.32 -12.03 -22.32
CA GLU A 282 -4.43 -11.09 -22.26
C GLU A 282 -5.75 -11.85 -22.10
N PRO A 283 -6.62 -11.43 -21.16
CA PRO A 283 -7.93 -12.08 -21.01
C PRO A 283 -8.78 -11.83 -22.24
N LEU A 284 -9.63 -12.80 -22.58
CA LEU A 284 -10.71 -12.56 -23.53
C LEU A 284 -11.66 -11.48 -22.99
N ALA A 285 -12.29 -10.72 -23.87
CA ALA A 285 -13.23 -9.68 -23.47
C ALA A 285 -14.34 -10.26 -22.58
N GLY A 286 -14.47 -9.73 -21.35
CA GLY A 286 -15.44 -10.20 -20.36
C GLY A 286 -15.03 -11.45 -19.58
N GLU A 287 -13.85 -12.04 -19.82
CA GLU A 287 -13.38 -13.23 -19.10
C GLU A 287 -13.18 -12.96 -17.60
N CYS A 288 -12.59 -11.82 -17.25
CA CYS A 288 -12.45 -11.42 -15.85
C CYS A 288 -13.81 -11.20 -15.16
N ALA A 289 -14.85 -10.77 -15.90
CA ALA A 289 -16.20 -10.66 -15.35
C ALA A 289 -16.84 -12.02 -15.05
N LEU A 290 -16.45 -13.06 -15.79
CA LEU A 290 -16.95 -14.43 -15.60
C LEU A 290 -16.15 -15.19 -14.54
N ALA A 291 -14.91 -14.77 -14.29
CA ALA A 291 -14.05 -15.28 -13.22
C ALA A 291 -14.53 -14.78 -11.85
N SER A 292 -15.62 -15.37 -11.37
CA SER A 292 -16.18 -15.08 -10.05
C SER A 292 -15.66 -16.08 -9.01
N SER A 293 -15.19 -15.52 -7.92
CA SER A 293 -14.95 -16.19 -6.65
C SER A 293 -15.59 -15.34 -5.55
N ASN A 294 -15.78 -15.90 -4.35
CA ASN A 294 -16.23 -15.10 -3.22
C ASN A 294 -15.25 -13.93 -3.03
N GLY A 295 -15.79 -12.70 -3.04
CA GLY A 295 -15.02 -11.47 -2.91
C GLY A 295 -14.00 -11.20 -4.03
N GLY A 296 -14.03 -11.90 -5.16
CA GLY A 296 -13.03 -11.73 -6.22
C GLY A 296 -11.62 -12.18 -5.87
N PHE A 297 -11.49 -13.07 -4.88
CA PHE A 297 -10.24 -13.68 -4.43
C PHE A 297 -9.61 -14.64 -5.47
N GLY A 298 -8.28 -14.77 -5.45
CA GLY A 298 -7.54 -15.77 -6.23
C GLY A 298 -7.12 -15.35 -7.64
N VAL A 299 -7.86 -14.47 -8.31
CA VAL A 299 -7.60 -14.10 -9.72
C VAL A 299 -6.96 -12.72 -9.83
N GLY A 300 -5.92 -12.60 -10.66
CA GLY A 300 -5.21 -11.36 -10.94
C GLY A 300 -3.79 -11.33 -10.40
N ILE A 301 -3.11 -10.22 -10.66
CA ILE A 301 -1.82 -9.87 -10.08
C ILE A 301 -2.00 -8.69 -9.13
N ASP A 302 -1.29 -8.75 -8.01
CA ASP A 302 -1.20 -7.64 -7.08
C ASP A 302 -0.31 -6.56 -7.71
N THR A 303 -0.94 -5.45 -8.10
CA THR A 303 -0.28 -4.34 -8.77
C THR A 303 0.73 -3.65 -7.86
N ASN A 304 0.55 -3.67 -6.53
CA ASN A 304 1.52 -3.14 -5.57
C ASN A 304 2.50 -4.21 -5.04
N ARG A 305 2.68 -5.30 -5.80
CA ARG A 305 3.82 -6.23 -5.73
C ARG A 305 4.55 -6.38 -7.05
N ASN A 306 4.11 -5.65 -8.08
CA ASN A 306 4.57 -5.81 -9.46
C ASN A 306 5.57 -4.72 -9.90
N TYR A 307 5.98 -3.80 -9.04
CA TYR A 307 7.02 -2.81 -9.37
C TYR A 307 8.42 -3.42 -9.29
N GLY A 308 9.40 -2.81 -9.98
CA GLY A 308 10.72 -3.40 -10.16
C GLY A 308 11.64 -3.39 -8.93
N GLY A 309 11.43 -2.48 -7.98
CA GLY A 309 12.29 -2.35 -6.79
C GLY A 309 12.17 -3.56 -5.88
N LEU A 310 13.27 -4.32 -5.72
CA LEU A 310 13.35 -5.53 -4.90
C LEU A 310 12.29 -6.60 -5.27
N TRP A 311 11.73 -6.53 -6.48
CA TRP A 311 10.65 -7.40 -6.93
C TRP A 311 10.93 -8.88 -6.68
N GLY A 312 9.94 -9.58 -6.12
CA GLY A 312 10.02 -11.02 -5.83
C GLY A 312 10.76 -11.40 -4.57
N GLY A 313 11.01 -10.42 -3.68
CA GLY A 313 11.52 -10.69 -2.35
C GLY A 313 10.43 -11.03 -1.33
N PRO A 314 10.76 -10.94 -0.04
CA PRO A 314 9.81 -11.14 1.05
C PRO A 314 8.55 -10.29 0.89
N GLY A 315 7.41 -10.80 1.38
CA GLY A 315 6.13 -10.09 1.28
C GLY A 315 5.37 -10.22 -0.05
N ALA A 316 5.97 -10.87 -1.04
CA ALA A 316 5.42 -11.01 -2.39
C ALA A 316 5.36 -12.49 -2.79
N SER A 317 4.17 -12.97 -3.13
CA SER A 317 3.97 -14.39 -3.44
C SER A 317 4.33 -14.73 -4.88
N SER A 318 4.88 -15.94 -5.10
CA SER A 318 5.02 -16.56 -6.43
C SER A 318 3.84 -17.45 -6.82
N THR A 319 2.86 -17.63 -5.93
CA THR A 319 1.68 -18.47 -6.18
C THR A 319 0.56 -17.62 -6.77
N PHE A 320 0.12 -17.94 -7.98
CA PHE A 320 -0.90 -17.16 -8.70
C PHE A 320 -2.19 -16.89 -7.90
N ALA A 321 -2.64 -17.88 -7.13
CA ALA A 321 -3.87 -17.81 -6.34
C ALA A 321 -3.78 -16.93 -5.09
N GLU A 322 -2.59 -16.50 -4.68
CA GLU A 322 -2.42 -15.74 -3.44
C GLU A 322 -2.74 -14.25 -3.65
N ALA A 323 -3.17 -13.57 -2.57
CA ALA A 323 -3.57 -12.16 -2.61
C ALA A 323 -2.42 -11.22 -2.99
N THR A 324 -1.19 -11.57 -2.60
CA THR A 324 0.04 -10.81 -2.86
C THR A 324 0.84 -11.37 -4.03
N TYR A 325 0.18 -12.07 -4.97
CA TYR A 325 0.85 -12.63 -6.14
C TYR A 325 1.50 -11.52 -6.99
N ARG A 326 2.83 -11.58 -7.09
CA ARG A 326 3.69 -10.54 -7.66
C ARG A 326 3.71 -10.44 -9.18
N GLY A 327 3.06 -11.38 -9.85
CA GLY A 327 3.13 -11.55 -11.31
C GLY A 327 4.33 -12.37 -11.78
N ALA A 328 4.38 -12.61 -13.09
CA ALA A 328 5.42 -13.41 -13.74
C ALA A 328 6.77 -12.68 -13.88
N GLY A 329 6.74 -11.35 -13.82
CA GLY A 329 7.90 -10.47 -13.99
C GLY A 329 7.65 -9.11 -13.33
N PRO A 330 8.71 -8.35 -13.00
CA PRO A 330 8.53 -6.95 -12.62
C PRO A 330 7.94 -6.19 -13.81
N PHE A 331 6.97 -5.33 -13.54
CA PHE A 331 6.20 -4.61 -14.55
C PHE A 331 5.55 -5.51 -15.60
N SER A 332 5.13 -6.72 -15.22
CA SER A 332 4.37 -7.58 -16.14
C SER A 332 3.00 -7.00 -16.49
N GLU A 333 2.47 -6.12 -15.63
CA GLU A 333 1.12 -5.57 -15.79
C GLU A 333 1.14 -4.21 -16.50
N PRO A 334 0.22 -3.96 -17.45
CA PRO A 334 0.16 -2.66 -18.12
C PRO A 334 -0.19 -1.52 -17.15
N GLU A 335 -0.93 -1.80 -16.08
CA GLU A 335 -1.22 -0.82 -15.03
C GLU A 335 0.06 -0.30 -14.35
N THR A 336 1.01 -1.18 -14.03
CA THR A 336 2.29 -0.78 -13.42
C THR A 336 3.28 -0.22 -14.43
N GLN A 337 3.25 -0.70 -15.70
CA GLN A 337 4.01 -0.08 -16.80
C GLN A 337 3.62 1.38 -17.04
N ASN A 338 2.33 1.69 -16.92
CA ASN A 338 1.83 3.07 -17.02
C ASN A 338 2.44 3.98 -15.95
N ILE A 339 2.48 3.54 -14.69
CA ILE A 339 3.08 4.32 -13.60
C ILE A 339 4.59 4.41 -13.75
N ARG A 340 5.24 3.33 -14.21
CA ARG A 340 6.66 3.32 -14.56
C ARG A 340 6.99 4.41 -15.56
N GLU A 341 6.26 4.47 -16.67
CA GLU A 341 6.49 5.48 -17.71
C GLU A 341 6.19 6.89 -17.24
N LEU A 342 5.14 7.09 -16.43
CA LEU A 342 4.82 8.40 -15.86
C LEU A 342 5.97 8.93 -14.98
N VAL A 343 6.46 8.11 -14.05
CA VAL A 343 7.54 8.49 -13.12
C VAL A 343 8.87 8.59 -13.86
N SER A 344 9.15 7.72 -14.84
CA SER A 344 10.39 7.78 -15.64
C SER A 344 10.43 8.97 -16.60
N SER A 345 9.28 9.52 -16.98
CA SER A 345 9.18 10.63 -17.95
C SER A 345 8.96 12.01 -17.31
N ARG A 346 8.85 12.07 -15.98
CA ARG A 346 8.58 13.30 -15.23
C ARG A 346 9.52 13.41 -14.02
N GLN A 347 9.86 14.63 -13.61
CA GLN A 347 10.67 14.87 -12.41
C GLN A 347 9.78 14.81 -11.16
N VAL A 348 9.28 13.61 -10.85
CA VAL A 348 8.46 13.35 -9.64
C VAL A 348 9.35 13.40 -8.42
N THR A 349 9.33 14.52 -7.69
CA THR A 349 10.14 14.74 -6.48
C THR A 349 9.45 14.26 -5.22
N THR A 350 8.12 14.13 -5.26
CA THR A 350 7.32 13.53 -4.19
C THR A 350 6.17 12.72 -4.77
N LEU A 351 5.89 11.56 -4.19
CA LEU A 351 4.84 10.64 -4.60
C LEU A 351 4.03 10.16 -3.38
N ILE A 352 2.71 10.18 -3.50
CA ILE A 352 1.80 9.49 -2.58
C ILE A 352 1.02 8.44 -3.37
N THR A 353 1.00 7.20 -2.87
CA THR A 353 0.05 6.18 -3.27
C THR A 353 -0.94 5.93 -2.12
N ASN A 354 -2.20 6.27 -2.34
CA ASN A 354 -3.27 6.08 -1.37
C ASN A 354 -3.78 4.63 -1.45
N HIS A 355 -3.98 4.05 -0.28
CA HIS A 355 -4.50 2.73 0.02
C HIS A 355 -5.53 2.82 1.15
N THR A 356 -6.15 1.71 1.52
CA THR A 356 -7.17 1.61 2.58
C THR A 356 -7.14 0.19 3.11
N PHE A 357 -7.00 -0.09 4.40
CA PHE A 357 -7.11 0.75 5.59
C PHE A 357 -6.03 0.35 6.60
N SER A 358 -5.70 1.24 7.55
CA SER A 358 -4.94 0.98 8.80
C SER A 358 -4.61 2.25 9.61
N ASN A 359 -4.97 3.46 9.16
CA ASN A 359 -4.49 4.75 9.70
C ASN A 359 -2.95 4.87 9.68
N LEU A 360 -2.32 4.63 8.53
CA LEU A 360 -0.86 4.64 8.42
C LEU A 360 -0.35 5.60 7.34
N VAL A 361 0.83 6.16 7.61
CA VAL A 361 1.69 6.83 6.63
C VAL A 361 2.97 6.01 6.54
N LEU A 362 3.03 5.11 5.56
CA LEU A 362 4.15 4.20 5.34
C LEU A 362 5.26 4.85 4.52
N ARG A 363 6.50 4.56 4.87
CA ARG A 363 7.71 5.07 4.19
C ARG A 363 8.67 3.94 3.79
N PRO A 364 9.48 4.14 2.74
CA PRO A 364 10.49 3.19 2.33
C PRO A 364 11.50 2.85 3.44
N ASN A 365 12.20 1.73 3.39
CA ASN A 365 11.90 0.58 2.53
C ASN A 365 10.83 -0.30 3.18
N GLY A 366 10.14 -1.10 2.38
CA GLY A 366 9.20 -2.13 2.81
C GLY A 366 9.85 -3.38 3.39
N VAL A 367 11.19 -3.49 3.40
CA VAL A 367 11.94 -4.66 3.89
C VAL A 367 12.78 -4.31 5.11
N LYS A 368 12.80 -5.20 6.11
CA LYS A 368 13.59 -4.99 7.33
C LYS A 368 15.08 -4.77 7.02
N PRO A 369 15.77 -3.77 7.62
CA PRO A 369 17.12 -3.36 7.25
C PRO A 369 18.20 -4.46 7.29
N ASP A 370 18.13 -5.39 8.24
CA ASP A 370 19.10 -6.48 8.40
C ASP A 370 18.80 -7.69 7.49
N THR A 371 17.72 -7.65 6.71
CA THR A 371 17.42 -8.69 5.73
C THR A 371 18.49 -8.69 4.65
N ILE A 372 19.09 -9.86 4.40
CA ILE A 372 20.08 -10.02 3.33
C ILE A 372 19.39 -9.91 1.97
N GLY A 373 19.75 -8.86 1.23
CA GLY A 373 19.20 -8.54 -0.07
C GLY A 373 19.87 -9.31 -1.23
N PRO A 374 19.49 -8.98 -2.48
CA PRO A 374 19.93 -9.69 -3.69
C PRO A 374 21.45 -9.69 -3.92
N ASP A 375 22.16 -8.72 -3.34
CA ASP A 375 23.61 -8.59 -3.47
C ASP A 375 24.40 -9.33 -2.38
N GLY A 376 23.71 -10.05 -1.50
CA GLY A 376 24.33 -10.78 -0.38
C GLY A 376 24.65 -9.91 0.83
N GLU A 377 24.19 -8.66 0.83
CA GLU A 377 24.38 -7.69 1.92
C GLU A 377 23.03 -7.24 2.48
N PRO A 378 22.97 -6.72 3.72
CA PRO A 378 21.76 -6.12 4.28
C PRO A 378 21.12 -5.07 3.36
N VAL A 379 19.78 -5.09 3.26
CA VAL A 379 19.00 -4.08 2.51
C VAL A 379 19.24 -2.68 3.06
N GLY A 380 19.44 -2.56 4.36
CA GLY A 380 19.69 -1.31 5.07
C GLY A 380 18.50 -0.37 5.12
N GLN A 381 18.63 0.65 5.96
CA GLN A 381 17.74 1.79 6.00
C GLN A 381 17.85 2.60 4.71
N PRO A 382 16.77 3.32 4.34
CA PRO A 382 16.85 4.35 3.30
C PRO A 382 18.00 5.32 3.57
N HIS A 383 18.66 5.79 2.51
CA HIS A 383 19.72 6.80 2.66
C HIS A 383 19.17 8.11 3.27
N ASP A 384 17.91 8.44 2.96
CA ASP A 384 17.23 9.65 3.42
C ASP A 384 16.28 9.39 4.61
N GLU A 385 16.54 8.34 5.40
CA GLU A 385 15.69 7.86 6.50
C GLU A 385 15.22 8.98 7.45
N GLU A 386 16.14 9.84 7.90
CA GLU A 386 15.83 10.95 8.82
C GLU A 386 14.80 11.91 8.21
N ALA A 387 15.01 12.32 6.96
CA ALA A 387 14.13 13.24 6.25
C ALA A 387 12.77 12.61 5.90
N LEU A 388 12.76 11.32 5.53
CA LEU A 388 11.54 10.56 5.27
C LEU A 388 10.70 10.41 6.56
N LYS A 389 11.33 10.09 7.68
CA LYS A 389 10.65 9.98 8.97
C LYS A 389 10.08 11.32 9.42
N ALA A 390 10.85 12.40 9.31
CA ALA A 390 10.41 13.73 9.72
C ALA A 390 9.19 14.22 8.93
N LEU A 391 9.22 14.12 7.59
CA LEU A 391 8.11 14.52 6.75
C LEU A 391 6.88 13.61 6.95
N GLY A 392 7.10 12.30 7.07
CA GLY A 392 6.06 11.34 7.38
C GLY A 392 5.34 11.64 8.70
N ALA A 393 6.08 11.97 9.75
CA ALA A 393 5.53 12.37 11.04
C ALA A 393 4.75 13.70 10.96
N GLU A 394 5.22 14.66 10.18
CA GLU A 394 4.54 15.94 9.97
C GLU A 394 3.16 15.75 9.30
N MET A 395 3.10 14.86 8.30
CA MET A 395 1.85 14.47 7.64
C MET A 395 0.91 13.71 8.59
N ALA A 396 1.43 12.71 9.31
CA ALA A 396 0.64 11.86 10.21
C ALA A 396 0.05 12.65 11.41
N ALA A 397 0.71 13.72 11.85
CA ALA A 397 0.21 14.62 12.89
C ALA A 397 -1.11 15.34 12.51
N GLN A 398 -1.52 15.29 11.24
CA GLN A 398 -2.73 15.98 10.75
C GLN A 398 -3.99 15.12 10.80
N ASN A 399 -3.85 13.80 10.88
CA ASN A 399 -4.95 12.84 10.79
C ASN A 399 -4.90 11.76 11.88
N GLY A 400 -3.89 11.77 12.76
CA GLY A 400 -3.76 10.80 13.84
C GLY A 400 -3.24 9.44 13.39
N TYR A 401 -2.67 9.37 12.19
CA TYR A 401 -2.08 8.16 11.66
C TYR A 401 -0.73 7.89 12.30
N GLN A 402 -0.21 6.67 12.13
CA GLN A 402 1.15 6.33 12.53
C GLN A 402 2.11 6.37 11.34
N ASN A 403 3.30 6.95 11.55
CA ASN A 403 4.37 6.93 10.56
C ASN A 403 5.36 5.80 10.84
N ILE A 404 5.29 4.74 10.03
CA ILE A 404 6.08 3.51 10.21
C ILE A 404 6.58 3.01 8.85
N HIS A 405 7.44 2.00 8.83
CA HIS A 405 7.80 1.26 7.63
C HIS A 405 6.82 0.12 7.34
N GLY A 406 6.73 -0.31 6.08
CA GLY A 406 5.97 -1.50 5.71
C GLY A 406 6.40 -2.75 6.49
N TRP A 407 7.72 -2.97 6.64
CA TRP A 407 8.26 -4.14 7.35
C TRP A 407 7.94 -4.22 8.84
N GLU A 408 7.53 -3.10 9.46
CA GLU A 408 7.06 -3.09 10.86
C GLU A 408 5.70 -3.80 11.00
N LEU A 409 4.93 -3.87 9.91
CA LEU A 409 3.78 -4.75 9.78
C LEU A 409 4.24 -6.16 9.38
N TYR A 410 4.83 -6.24 8.19
CA TYR A 410 5.41 -7.43 7.54
C TYR A 410 6.20 -6.94 6.31
N ASP A 411 7.23 -7.68 5.87
CA ASP A 411 8.00 -7.22 4.71
C ASP A 411 7.11 -7.07 3.48
N THR A 412 7.39 -6.07 2.64
CA THR A 412 6.77 -5.83 1.34
C THR A 412 7.85 -5.55 0.30
N THR A 413 7.69 -6.10 -0.90
CA THR A 413 8.59 -5.85 -2.03
C THR A 413 7.81 -5.63 -3.31
N GLY A 414 8.40 -4.89 -4.25
CA GLY A 414 7.72 -4.53 -5.51
C GLY A 414 6.58 -3.55 -5.32
N THR A 415 6.64 -2.68 -4.30
CA THR A 415 5.67 -1.60 -4.07
C THR A 415 6.04 -0.33 -4.85
N THR A 416 5.06 0.57 -5.02
CA THR A 416 5.17 1.77 -5.87
C THR A 416 6.14 2.78 -5.29
N GLU A 417 5.99 3.10 -4.00
CA GLU A 417 6.74 4.10 -3.25
C GLU A 417 8.21 3.69 -3.09
N ASP A 418 8.48 2.42 -2.76
CA ASP A 418 9.84 1.89 -2.66
C ASP A 418 10.55 1.94 -3.99
N TRP A 419 9.89 1.49 -5.07
CA TRP A 419 10.48 1.54 -6.41
C TRP A 419 10.74 2.98 -6.82
N SER A 420 9.78 3.89 -6.63
CA SER A 420 9.93 5.29 -7.02
C SER A 420 11.12 5.95 -6.29
N TYR A 421 11.21 5.76 -4.98
CA TYR A 421 12.32 6.26 -4.16
C TYR A 421 13.66 5.68 -4.60
N ASN A 422 13.78 4.35 -4.67
CA ASN A 422 15.04 3.70 -5.01
C ASN A 422 15.48 3.91 -6.47
N THR A 423 14.54 4.23 -7.37
CA THR A 423 14.79 4.45 -8.80
C THR A 423 15.11 5.91 -9.11
N THR A 424 14.46 6.84 -8.42
CA THR A 424 14.57 8.27 -8.75
C THR A 424 15.25 9.10 -7.67
N GLY A 425 15.07 8.77 -6.40
CA GLY A 425 15.43 9.62 -5.26
C GLY A 425 14.31 10.58 -4.83
N GLY A 426 13.16 10.60 -5.49
CA GLY A 426 11.97 11.31 -5.02
C GLY A 426 11.39 10.66 -3.77
N PHE A 427 10.82 11.44 -2.86
CA PHE A 427 10.22 10.89 -1.63
C PHE A 427 8.88 10.24 -1.93
N GLY A 428 8.76 8.93 -1.66
CA GLY A 428 7.54 8.16 -1.85
C GLY A 428 6.90 7.79 -0.51
N TYR A 429 5.58 7.84 -0.42
CA TYR A 429 4.80 7.37 0.73
C TYR A 429 3.58 6.57 0.30
N THR A 430 3.19 5.63 1.16
CA THR A 430 1.89 4.95 1.09
C THR A 430 1.00 5.43 2.23
N PHE A 431 -0.24 5.81 1.94
CA PHE A 431 -1.23 6.15 2.96
C PHE A 431 -2.24 5.02 3.08
N GLU A 432 -2.43 4.44 4.27
CA GLU A 432 -3.48 3.47 4.55
C GLU A 432 -4.67 4.19 5.20
N ILE A 433 -5.64 4.62 4.39
CA ILE A 433 -6.71 5.53 4.82
C ILE A 433 -7.77 4.80 5.66
N GLY A 434 -8.14 5.38 6.80
CA GLY A 434 -9.18 4.85 7.68
C GLY A 434 -8.74 3.65 8.51
N GLU A 435 -9.51 3.34 9.55
CA GLU A 435 -9.10 2.37 10.58
C GLU A 435 -9.70 0.97 10.39
N HIS A 436 -10.85 0.86 9.73
CA HIS A 436 -11.74 -0.26 10.04
C HIS A 436 -12.13 -1.22 8.93
N GLU A 437 -12.31 -0.73 7.70
CA GLU A 437 -12.77 -1.57 6.61
C GLU A 437 -12.49 -0.94 5.26
N PHE A 438 -12.54 -1.74 4.20
CA PHE A 438 -12.33 -1.30 2.83
C PHE A 438 -13.45 -0.39 2.29
N HIS A 439 -14.68 -0.57 2.78
CA HIS A 439 -15.86 0.16 2.31
C HIS A 439 -16.63 0.80 3.48
N PRO A 440 -16.04 1.79 4.18
CA PRO A 440 -16.73 2.46 5.27
C PRO A 440 -17.95 3.23 4.75
N PRO A 441 -18.94 3.55 5.61
CA PRO A 441 -19.94 4.55 5.32
C PRO A 441 -19.35 5.81 4.70
N TYR A 442 -19.99 6.35 3.66
CA TYR A 442 -19.47 7.51 2.94
C TYR A 442 -19.26 8.76 3.82
N PRO A 443 -20.06 9.04 4.88
CA PRO A 443 -19.75 10.10 5.83
C PRO A 443 -18.36 9.97 6.47
N ASP A 444 -17.91 8.74 6.75
CA ASP A 444 -16.60 8.51 7.36
C ASP A 444 -15.48 8.87 6.37
N VAL A 445 -15.69 8.67 5.06
CA VAL A 445 -14.74 9.12 4.01
C VAL A 445 -14.61 10.65 3.99
N ILE A 446 -15.69 11.38 4.30
CA ILE A 446 -15.66 12.84 4.41
C ILE A 446 -14.78 13.24 5.60
N ASP A 447 -14.96 12.55 6.72
CA ASP A 447 -14.20 12.77 7.95
C ASP A 447 -12.72 12.42 7.77
N GLU A 448 -12.38 11.37 7.01
CA GLU A 448 -10.99 11.06 6.66
C GLU A 448 -10.31 12.21 5.89
N TYR A 449 -11.01 12.81 4.93
CA TYR A 449 -10.43 13.89 4.14
C TYR A 449 -10.31 15.21 4.92
N LEU A 450 -11.38 15.62 5.61
CA LEU A 450 -11.46 16.93 6.29
C LEU A 450 -10.94 16.89 7.74
N GLY A 451 -10.72 15.69 8.28
CA GLY A 451 -10.45 15.43 9.68
C GLY A 451 -11.73 15.51 10.53
N ALA A 452 -11.75 14.72 11.61
CA ALA A 452 -12.80 14.72 12.62
C ALA A 452 -12.20 14.78 14.03
N GLY A 453 -13.05 15.10 15.02
CA GLY A 453 -12.62 15.19 16.41
C GLY A 453 -11.49 16.22 16.61
N GLU A 454 -10.37 15.80 17.18
CA GLU A 454 -9.20 16.67 17.39
C GLU A 454 -8.49 17.09 16.09
N TYR A 455 -8.78 16.42 14.98
CA TYR A 455 -8.21 16.68 13.66
C TYR A 455 -9.15 17.50 12.76
N GLU A 456 -10.29 17.99 13.27
CA GLU A 456 -11.26 18.77 12.48
C GLU A 456 -10.59 19.96 11.76
N GLY A 457 -10.72 20.02 10.44
CA GLY A 457 -10.13 21.05 9.58
C GLY A 457 -8.69 20.75 9.11
N LYS A 458 -8.13 19.60 9.51
CA LYS A 458 -6.84 19.07 9.06
C LYS A 458 -7.07 17.87 8.13
N GLY A 459 -7.06 16.65 8.69
CA GLY A 459 -7.27 15.39 7.99
C GLY A 459 -6.20 15.08 6.95
N ASN A 460 -6.51 14.13 6.07
CA ASN A 460 -5.64 13.78 4.94
C ASN A 460 -5.45 14.96 3.96
N ARG A 461 -6.41 15.89 3.89
CA ARG A 461 -6.27 17.13 3.10
C ARG A 461 -5.01 17.91 3.48
N GLU A 462 -4.79 18.16 4.77
CA GLU A 462 -3.62 18.91 5.23
C GLU A 462 -2.32 18.13 5.03
N ALA A 463 -2.34 16.81 5.28
CA ALA A 463 -1.21 15.93 4.99
C ALA A 463 -0.77 15.99 3.51
N PHE A 464 -1.71 15.99 2.56
CA PHE A 464 -1.40 16.09 1.13
C PHE A 464 -0.85 17.47 0.74
N LEU A 465 -1.26 18.55 1.41
CA LEU A 465 -0.67 19.88 1.20
C LEU A 465 0.78 19.95 1.69
N ILE A 466 1.09 19.31 2.83
CA ILE A 466 2.46 19.18 3.35
C ILE A 466 3.33 18.39 2.37
N ALA A 467 2.83 17.30 1.80
CA ALA A 467 3.54 16.56 0.75
C ALA A 467 3.81 17.41 -0.51
N LEU A 468 2.85 18.24 -0.92
CA LEU A 468 3.04 19.17 -2.03
C LEU A 468 4.05 20.30 -1.69
N GLU A 469 4.09 20.76 -0.45
CA GLU A 469 5.11 21.69 0.04
C GLU A 469 6.51 21.06 0.00
N ASN A 470 6.63 19.77 0.34
CA ASN A 470 7.87 19.03 0.18
C ASN A 470 8.30 18.97 -1.30
N ALA A 471 7.36 18.74 -2.22
CA ALA A 471 7.65 18.62 -3.64
C ALA A 471 8.27 19.91 -4.24
N VAL A 472 7.89 21.09 -3.76
CA VAL A 472 8.47 22.38 -4.20
C VAL A 472 9.79 22.70 -3.51
N ASN A 473 10.04 22.14 -2.33
CA ASN A 473 11.22 22.46 -1.52
C ASN A 473 12.52 21.92 -2.16
N ALA A 474 13.30 22.82 -2.76
CA ALA A 474 14.56 22.48 -3.42
C ALA A 474 15.66 21.92 -2.49
N ALA A 475 15.49 21.98 -1.17
CA ALA A 475 16.37 21.26 -0.24
C ALA A 475 16.15 19.73 -0.29
N ASN A 476 14.97 19.28 -0.72
CA ASN A 476 14.55 17.89 -0.71
C ASN A 476 14.64 17.22 -2.09
N HIS A 477 15.13 17.93 -3.10
CA HIS A 477 15.49 17.40 -4.42
C HIS A 477 16.67 18.20 -4.99
N SER A 478 16.92 18.17 -6.30
CA SER A 478 18.09 18.77 -6.93
C SER A 478 17.73 19.79 -8.00
N VAL A 479 18.63 20.73 -8.32
CA VAL A 479 18.39 21.74 -9.35
C VAL A 479 19.53 21.80 -10.36
N ILE A 480 19.19 21.74 -11.64
CA ILE A 480 20.11 22.03 -12.75
C ILE A 480 19.74 23.38 -13.34
N ALA A 481 20.61 24.37 -13.18
CA ALA A 481 20.42 25.70 -13.73
C ALA A 481 21.44 26.00 -14.84
N GLY A 482 21.09 26.87 -15.78
CA GLY A 482 22.04 27.21 -16.84
C GLY A 482 21.51 28.19 -17.88
N LYS A 483 22.23 28.23 -18.99
CA LYS A 483 21.84 28.97 -20.19
C LYS A 483 21.92 28.06 -21.40
N ALA A 484 20.93 28.20 -22.27
CA ALA A 484 20.84 27.56 -23.55
C ALA A 484 20.04 28.48 -24.50
N PRO A 485 20.12 28.28 -25.82
CA PRO A 485 19.35 29.08 -26.76
C PRO A 485 17.85 29.01 -26.47
N ALA A 486 17.15 30.14 -26.64
CA ALA A 486 15.70 30.18 -26.50
C ALA A 486 15.03 29.19 -27.47
N GLY A 487 14.07 28.43 -26.96
CA GLY A 487 13.36 27.39 -27.72
C GLY A 487 14.09 26.05 -27.83
N ALA A 488 15.32 25.92 -27.31
CA ALA A 488 16.03 24.64 -27.23
C ALA A 488 15.28 23.64 -26.34
N THR A 489 15.29 22.37 -26.75
CA THR A 489 14.86 21.27 -25.90
C THR A 489 16.07 20.76 -25.14
N LEU A 490 15.99 20.75 -23.82
CA LEU A 490 16.93 20.05 -22.98
C LEU A 490 16.36 18.69 -22.64
N ARG A 491 17.19 17.64 -22.76
CA ARG A 491 16.81 16.27 -22.40
C ARG A 491 17.76 15.75 -21.35
N LEU A 492 17.20 15.23 -20.26
CA LEU A 492 17.95 14.60 -19.19
C LEU A 492 17.67 13.11 -19.22
N THR A 493 18.70 12.30 -19.48
CA THR A 493 18.58 10.85 -19.58
C THR A 493 19.50 10.13 -18.62
N LYS A 494 19.06 8.95 -18.18
CA LYS A 494 19.85 8.02 -17.38
C LYS A 494 19.30 6.61 -17.55
N SER A 495 20.16 5.66 -17.85
CA SER A 495 19.80 4.23 -17.90
C SER A 495 20.62 3.47 -16.88
N PHE A 496 19.99 2.53 -16.18
CA PHE A 496 20.61 1.82 -15.06
C PHE A 496 19.95 0.47 -14.82
N ALA A 497 20.62 -0.36 -14.01
CA ALA A 497 20.05 -1.59 -13.50
C ALA A 497 19.30 -1.30 -12.18
N THR A 498 18.03 -1.66 -12.13
CA THR A 498 17.21 -1.69 -10.91
C THR A 498 17.23 -3.11 -10.35
N PRO A 499 17.70 -3.31 -9.11
CA PRO A 499 17.77 -4.64 -8.53
C PRO A 499 16.38 -5.20 -8.25
N THR A 500 16.16 -6.45 -8.66
CA THR A 500 15.09 -7.32 -8.17
C THR A 500 15.68 -8.30 -7.16
N TRP A 501 14.87 -9.15 -6.53
CA TRP A 501 15.39 -10.06 -5.51
C TRP A 501 16.36 -11.13 -6.02
N GLU A 502 16.20 -11.57 -7.27
CA GLU A 502 17.05 -12.61 -7.87
C GLU A 502 17.88 -12.09 -9.06
N SER A 503 17.69 -10.84 -9.47
CA SER A 503 18.29 -10.29 -10.69
C SER A 503 18.26 -8.76 -10.72
N SER A 504 18.19 -8.18 -11.92
CA SER A 504 17.93 -6.76 -12.14
C SER A 504 17.18 -6.54 -13.45
N ILE A 505 16.50 -5.41 -13.56
CA ILE A 505 15.91 -4.93 -14.81
C ILE A 505 16.59 -3.66 -15.29
N SER A 506 16.53 -3.42 -16.60
CA SER A 506 16.97 -2.16 -17.18
C SER A 506 15.87 -1.12 -17.03
N ASP A 507 16.15 -0.05 -16.30
CA ASP A 507 15.31 1.14 -16.19
C ASP A 507 15.95 2.32 -16.92
N THR A 508 15.10 3.27 -17.32
CA THR A 508 15.54 4.53 -17.90
C THR A 508 14.66 5.66 -17.39
N ILE A 509 15.31 6.74 -16.98
CA ILE A 509 14.70 8.03 -16.72
C ILE A 509 15.02 8.91 -17.92
N GLU A 510 14.00 9.49 -18.54
CA GLU A 510 14.13 10.43 -19.65
C GLU A 510 13.12 11.55 -19.47
N THR A 511 13.60 12.75 -19.17
CA THR A 511 12.74 13.93 -19.01
C THR A 511 13.20 15.02 -19.95
N THR A 512 12.28 15.89 -20.37
CA THR A 512 12.57 17.02 -21.24
C THR A 512 12.11 18.33 -20.60
N MET A 513 12.78 19.42 -20.99
CA MET A 513 12.34 20.77 -20.70
C MET A 513 12.59 21.68 -21.91
N ARG A 514 11.77 22.73 -22.07
CA ARG A 514 11.99 23.74 -23.11
C ARG A 514 12.55 25.02 -22.53
N VAL A 515 13.61 25.55 -23.14
CA VAL A 515 14.25 26.78 -22.67
C VAL A 515 13.40 27.99 -23.08
N GLY A 516 12.98 28.77 -22.09
CA GLY A 516 12.19 29.99 -22.30
C GLY A 516 12.93 31.09 -23.07
N GLU A 517 12.21 32.16 -23.42
CA GLU A 517 12.68 33.24 -24.30
C GLU A 517 13.94 33.97 -23.80
N ASN A 518 14.15 34.00 -22.49
CA ASN A 518 15.31 34.66 -21.88
C ASN A 518 16.62 33.84 -21.96
N GLY A 519 16.57 32.62 -22.52
CA GLY A 519 17.72 31.73 -22.70
C GLY A 519 18.34 31.22 -21.38
N LYS A 520 17.63 31.35 -20.26
CA LYS A 520 17.99 30.78 -18.96
C LYS A 520 17.02 29.65 -18.64
N PHE A 521 17.51 28.67 -17.91
CA PHE A 521 16.66 27.62 -17.37
C PHE A 521 17.05 27.32 -15.93
N ARG A 522 16.07 26.86 -15.17
CA ARG A 522 16.22 26.31 -13.83
C ARG A 522 15.31 25.10 -13.77
N TRP A 523 15.90 23.91 -13.67
CA TRP A 523 15.20 22.65 -13.78
C TRP A 523 15.28 21.92 -12.44
N HIS A 524 14.13 21.72 -11.80
CA HIS A 524 14.00 20.87 -10.64
C HIS A 524 14.02 19.42 -11.10
N VAL A 525 14.94 18.64 -10.54
CA VAL A 525 15.18 17.26 -10.90
C VAL A 525 15.37 16.44 -9.62
N ASN A 526 15.16 15.14 -9.72
CA ASN A 526 15.62 14.24 -8.66
C ASN A 526 17.16 14.18 -8.61
N PRO A 527 17.74 13.74 -7.48
CA PRO A 527 19.19 13.55 -7.36
C PRO A 527 19.74 12.62 -8.45
N SER A 528 20.93 12.93 -8.96
CA SER A 528 21.53 12.14 -10.03
C SER A 528 21.96 10.76 -9.56
N THR A 529 22.38 10.62 -8.31
CA THR A 529 22.71 9.33 -7.70
C THR A 529 21.47 8.75 -7.04
N ARG A 530 21.15 7.48 -7.32
CA ARG A 530 19.97 6.82 -6.75
C ARG A 530 20.24 6.32 -5.33
N PRO A 531 19.24 6.32 -4.42
CA PRO A 531 19.41 5.77 -3.07
C PRO A 531 19.91 4.33 -3.05
N VAL A 532 19.44 3.47 -3.96
CA VAL A 532 19.81 2.05 -3.98
C VAL A 532 21.29 1.78 -4.23
N VAL A 533 22.04 2.75 -4.79
CA VAL A 533 23.48 2.62 -5.05
C VAL A 533 24.35 3.46 -4.11
N MET A 534 23.74 4.09 -3.10
CA MET A 534 24.41 4.80 -2.03
C MET A 534 24.72 3.89 -0.84
N ASP A 535 25.55 4.39 0.08
CA ASP A 535 25.87 3.73 1.34
C ASP A 535 24.58 3.40 2.11
N ARG A 536 24.51 2.15 2.60
CA ARG A 536 23.38 1.64 3.38
C ARG A 536 23.80 1.49 4.83
N GLN A 537 22.96 1.94 5.75
CA GLN A 537 23.19 1.74 7.18
C GLN A 537 22.21 0.72 7.75
N TYR A 538 22.65 -0.09 8.68
CA TYR A 538 21.79 -0.95 9.48
C TYR A 538 22.36 -1.08 10.89
N GLU A 539 21.48 -1.21 11.86
CA GLU A 539 21.86 -1.49 13.23
C GLU A 539 22.01 -2.99 13.42
N ALA A 540 23.20 -3.43 13.84
CA ALA A 540 23.38 -4.75 14.41
C ALA A 540 23.46 -4.60 15.92
N LEU A 541 22.54 -5.21 16.64
CA LEU A 541 22.63 -5.32 18.10
C LEU A 541 23.94 -6.03 18.46
N ALA A 542 24.70 -5.46 19.41
CA ALA A 542 25.84 -6.16 19.98
C ALA A 542 25.40 -7.52 20.55
N GLU A 543 26.25 -8.54 20.42
CA GLU A 543 25.91 -9.89 20.90
C GLU A 543 25.65 -9.93 22.41
N GLU A 544 26.30 -9.06 23.19
CA GLU A 544 26.19 -8.99 24.65
C GLU A 544 25.69 -7.59 25.09
N PRO A 545 24.76 -7.51 26.06
CA PRO A 545 24.28 -6.23 26.58
C PRO A 545 25.33 -5.53 27.46
N ILE A 546 25.38 -4.19 27.41
CA ILE A 546 26.12 -3.31 28.33
C ILE A 546 25.73 -3.66 29.77
N ARG A 547 24.43 -3.76 30.01
CA ARG A 547 23.85 -4.11 31.30
C ARG A 547 22.52 -4.79 31.07
N SER A 548 22.28 -5.85 31.82
CA SER A 548 20.99 -6.52 31.88
C SER A 548 20.53 -6.60 33.33
N GLU A 549 19.28 -6.26 33.59
CA GLU A 549 18.64 -6.44 34.89
C GLU A 549 17.35 -7.23 34.69
N THR A 550 17.26 -8.35 35.39
CA THR A 550 16.07 -9.21 35.38
C THR A 550 15.31 -9.05 36.68
N PHE A 551 14.05 -8.67 36.56
CA PHE A 551 13.09 -8.64 37.65
C PHE A 551 12.22 -9.88 37.58
N THR A 552 11.85 -10.43 38.73
CA THR A 552 10.90 -11.56 38.81
C THR A 552 9.60 -11.08 39.43
N GLY A 553 8.48 -11.40 38.81
CA GLY A 553 7.16 -11.17 39.34
C GLY A 553 6.38 -12.44 39.63
N GLY A 554 5.30 -12.30 40.39
CA GLY A 554 4.40 -13.38 40.82
C GLY A 554 2.94 -13.06 40.57
N LEU A 555 2.02 -13.65 41.36
CA LEU A 555 0.55 -13.48 41.29
C LEU A 555 0.09 -12.02 41.06
N ILE A 556 -0.21 -11.71 39.80
CA ILE A 556 -1.00 -10.55 39.36
C ILE A 556 -2.41 -11.06 39.05
N ALA A 557 -3.48 -10.37 39.45
CA ALA A 557 -4.83 -10.76 39.05
C ALA A 557 -5.07 -10.43 37.56
N PRO A 558 -5.92 -11.16 36.83
CA PRO A 558 -6.28 -10.78 35.47
C PRO A 558 -6.83 -9.34 35.40
N GLY A 559 -6.28 -8.54 34.49
CA GLY A 559 -6.57 -7.11 34.33
C GLY A 559 -5.75 -6.17 35.23
N ASP A 560 -4.98 -6.69 36.19
CA ASP A 560 -4.05 -5.90 37.01
C ASP A 560 -2.64 -5.88 36.37
N HIS A 561 -1.79 -4.98 36.86
CA HIS A 561 -0.39 -4.87 36.43
C HIS A 561 0.57 -4.68 37.61
N VAL A 562 1.85 -4.92 37.35
CA VAL A 562 2.96 -4.60 38.26
C VAL A 562 4.02 -3.83 37.48
N ASP A 563 4.50 -2.76 38.09
CA ASP A 563 5.54 -1.90 37.55
C ASP A 563 6.90 -2.30 38.12
N HIS A 564 7.90 -2.46 37.24
CA HIS A 564 9.31 -2.62 37.60
C HIS A 564 10.08 -1.39 37.15
N GLU A 565 10.78 -0.76 38.09
CA GLU A 565 11.58 0.42 37.79
C GLU A 565 12.95 -0.02 37.25
N PHE A 566 13.35 0.57 36.13
CA PHE A 566 14.65 0.36 35.52
C PHE A 566 15.30 1.71 35.23
N ARG A 567 16.43 1.99 35.86
CA ARG A 567 17.10 3.30 35.72
C ARG A 567 18.22 3.24 34.71
N VAL A 568 18.10 3.95 33.60
CA VAL A 568 19.21 4.14 32.65
C VAL A 568 20.16 5.19 33.22
N THR A 569 21.39 4.77 33.54
CA THR A 569 22.46 5.63 34.09
C THR A 569 23.62 5.81 33.13
N GLU A 570 23.71 4.90 32.18
CA GLU A 570 24.69 4.82 31.12
C GLU A 570 24.49 6.00 30.15
N SER A 571 25.58 6.58 29.67
CA SER A 571 25.52 7.49 28.52
C SER A 571 25.65 6.66 27.25
N ASP A 572 25.10 7.16 26.15
CA ASP A 572 25.34 6.62 24.80
C ASP A 572 24.86 5.17 24.60
N VAL A 573 23.75 4.78 25.24
CA VAL A 573 23.07 3.51 24.95
C VAL A 573 22.30 3.66 23.65
N ASP A 574 22.45 2.69 22.73
CA ASP A 574 21.70 2.70 21.48
C ASP A 574 20.34 2.02 21.61
N ILE A 575 20.25 0.88 22.29
CA ILE A 575 18.99 0.16 22.42
C ILE A 575 18.76 -0.25 23.87
N LEU A 576 17.58 0.09 24.41
CA LEU A 576 17.01 -0.61 25.56
C LEU A 576 16.04 -1.68 25.05
N GLU A 577 16.44 -2.93 25.14
CA GLU A 577 15.60 -4.09 24.87
C GLU A 577 14.97 -4.58 26.17
N VAL A 578 13.64 -4.66 26.21
CA VAL A 578 12.89 -5.17 27.36
C VAL A 578 12.21 -6.48 26.96
N LYS A 579 12.64 -7.59 27.55
CA LYS A 579 12.13 -8.94 27.29
C LYS A 579 11.29 -9.46 28.46
N LEU A 580 10.05 -9.86 28.23
CA LEU A 580 9.21 -10.53 29.21
C LEU A 580 9.15 -12.04 28.91
N ASP A 581 9.40 -12.86 29.92
CA ASP A 581 9.36 -14.32 29.84
C ASP A 581 8.63 -14.93 31.04
N TRP A 582 8.00 -16.09 30.85
CA TRP A 582 7.21 -16.84 31.83
C TRP A 582 7.13 -18.33 31.41
N PRO A 583 7.00 -19.30 32.32
CA PRO A 583 7.15 -20.71 31.99
C PRO A 583 5.93 -21.34 31.31
N THR A 584 4.81 -20.63 31.23
CA THR A 584 3.51 -21.14 30.80
C THR A 584 3.07 -20.50 29.48
N PRO A 585 2.11 -21.10 28.76
CA PRO A 585 1.51 -20.49 27.58
C PRO A 585 0.46 -19.45 27.98
N ASP A 586 0.71 -18.68 29.03
CA ASP A 586 -0.20 -17.65 29.55
C ASP A 586 -0.05 -16.33 28.77
N ASP A 587 -0.90 -15.33 29.03
CA ASP A 587 -0.89 -14.02 28.37
C ASP A 587 -0.50 -12.89 29.34
N MET A 588 0.60 -12.20 29.04
CA MET A 588 1.14 -11.11 29.86
C MET A 588 1.69 -10.00 28.97
N ASP A 589 1.17 -8.77 29.11
CA ASP A 589 1.62 -7.63 28.33
C ASP A 589 2.81 -6.91 28.97
N LEU A 590 3.59 -6.23 28.13
CA LEU A 590 4.68 -5.34 28.50
C LEU A 590 4.46 -3.94 27.93
N LYS A 591 4.47 -2.94 28.80
CA LYS A 591 4.65 -1.53 28.41
C LYS A 591 5.91 -0.97 29.01
N VAL A 592 6.58 -0.11 28.27
CA VAL A 592 7.77 0.61 28.70
C VAL A 592 7.41 2.10 28.72
N PHE A 593 7.49 2.70 29.88
CA PHE A 593 7.29 4.14 30.06
C PHE A 593 8.59 4.83 30.42
N TYR A 594 8.76 6.05 29.93
CA TYR A 594 9.72 7.00 30.48
C TYR A 594 9.04 7.85 31.55
N ARG A 595 9.72 8.07 32.68
CA ARG A 595 9.22 8.91 33.76
C ARG A 595 9.68 10.35 33.58
N GLU A 596 8.73 11.23 33.30
CA GLU A 596 8.96 12.66 33.15
C GLU A 596 9.36 13.33 34.48
N GLN A 597 9.94 14.52 34.39
CA GLN A 597 10.37 15.28 35.58
C GLN A 597 9.23 15.63 36.54
N ASP A 598 8.00 15.74 36.04
CA ASP A 598 6.80 16.00 36.84
C ASP A 598 6.19 14.72 37.46
N GLY A 599 6.79 13.56 37.17
CA GLY A 599 6.38 12.24 37.65
C GLY A 599 5.36 11.52 36.78
N SER A 600 4.90 12.13 35.68
CA SER A 600 4.04 11.47 34.70
C SER A 600 4.79 10.39 33.91
N LEU A 601 4.04 9.46 33.31
CA LEU A 601 4.58 8.33 32.54
C LEU A 601 4.22 8.50 31.07
N THR A 602 5.23 8.61 30.21
CA THR A 602 5.09 8.66 28.75
C THR A 602 5.40 7.28 28.19
N GLU A 603 4.47 6.67 27.45
CA GLU A 603 4.71 5.37 26.81
C GLU A 603 5.75 5.55 25.69
N VAL A 604 6.87 4.84 25.77
CA VAL A 604 8.00 4.98 24.84
C VAL A 604 8.26 3.71 24.03
N ALA A 605 7.80 2.56 24.53
CA ALA A 605 7.68 1.33 23.77
C ALA A 605 6.65 0.42 24.43
N LYS A 606 6.15 -0.56 23.69
CA LYS A 606 5.27 -1.59 24.23
C LYS A 606 5.38 -2.86 23.41
N SER A 607 4.96 -3.95 24.02
CA SER A 607 4.83 -5.27 23.46
C SER A 607 3.66 -5.90 24.22
N GLU A 608 2.48 -5.85 23.63
CA GLU A 608 1.20 -6.35 24.17
C GLU A 608 0.82 -7.53 23.27
N GLN A 609 1.52 -8.67 23.34
CA GLN A 609 1.31 -9.84 22.48
C GLN A 609 0.33 -10.84 23.13
N PHE A 610 -0.48 -11.50 22.32
CA PHE A 610 -1.34 -12.60 22.79
C PHE A 610 -0.60 -13.80 23.41
N VAL A 611 -1.34 -14.53 24.27
CA VAL A 611 -1.11 -15.87 24.87
C VAL A 611 0.11 -16.65 24.33
N ALA A 612 1.04 -16.99 25.23
CA ALA A 612 2.22 -17.84 25.03
C ALA A 612 3.42 -17.22 24.29
N THR A 613 3.39 -15.93 23.96
CA THR A 613 4.47 -15.27 23.23
C THR A 613 5.26 -14.33 24.13
N LYS A 614 6.58 -14.39 24.02
CA LYS A 614 7.47 -13.60 24.87
C LYS A 614 7.50 -12.16 24.41
N GLU A 615 7.20 -11.24 25.32
CA GLU A 615 7.23 -9.83 24.96
C GLU A 615 8.64 -9.35 24.73
N ARG A 616 8.79 -8.47 23.73
CA ARG A 616 10.04 -7.80 23.41
C ARG A 616 9.74 -6.39 22.93
N ALA A 617 10.06 -5.39 23.74
CA ALA A 617 9.98 -3.98 23.38
C ALA A 617 11.39 -3.42 23.16
N LEU A 618 11.59 -2.57 22.14
CA LEU A 618 12.84 -1.85 21.90
C LEU A 618 12.59 -0.35 22.04
N VAL A 619 13.39 0.31 22.89
CA VAL A 619 13.49 1.77 22.93
C VAL A 619 14.80 2.13 22.26
N GLN A 620 14.72 2.83 21.12
CA GLN A 620 15.87 3.35 20.38
C GLN A 620 16.39 4.62 21.06
N HIS A 621 17.71 4.72 21.21
CA HIS A 621 18.45 5.79 21.89
C HIS A 621 17.80 6.25 23.21
N PRO A 622 17.64 5.35 24.20
CA PRO A 622 16.99 5.69 25.46
C PRO A 622 17.70 6.84 26.18
N GLU A 623 16.95 7.88 26.55
CA GLU A 623 17.47 8.97 27.38
C GLU A 623 17.88 8.46 28.77
N GLN A 624 18.81 9.15 29.41
CA GLN A 624 19.09 8.89 30.82
C GLN A 624 17.88 9.24 31.67
N GLY A 625 17.47 8.32 32.55
CA GLY A 625 16.29 8.52 33.36
C GLY A 625 15.73 7.23 33.95
N ASP A 626 14.57 7.38 34.58
CA ASP A 626 13.85 6.28 35.20
C ASP A 626 12.80 5.77 34.20
N TYR A 627 12.89 4.48 33.86
CA TYR A 627 11.92 3.77 33.03
C TYR A 627 11.06 2.86 33.89
N VAL A 628 9.82 2.64 33.45
CA VAL A 628 8.89 1.73 34.10
C VAL A 628 8.51 0.62 33.12
N PHE A 629 8.86 -0.61 33.46
CA PHE A 629 8.39 -1.81 32.77
C PHE A 629 7.11 -2.27 33.45
N ARG A 630 5.98 -1.92 32.85
CA ARG A 630 4.66 -2.33 33.32
C ARG A 630 4.33 -3.69 32.72
N VAL A 631 4.22 -4.68 33.59
CA VAL A 631 3.80 -6.03 33.22
C VAL A 631 2.35 -6.22 33.63
N THR A 632 1.46 -6.42 32.65
CA THR A 632 0.03 -6.61 32.87
C THR A 632 -0.31 -8.09 32.76
N ASN A 633 -1.07 -8.64 33.70
CA ASN A 633 -1.61 -9.98 33.52
C ASN A 633 -2.91 -9.87 32.73
N PHE A 634 -2.85 -10.16 31.43
CA PHE A 634 -4.04 -10.15 30.59
C PHE A 634 -4.90 -11.41 30.84
N ALA A 635 -4.30 -12.60 30.80
CA ALA A 635 -5.02 -13.87 30.99
C ALA A 635 -4.17 -15.08 31.47
N SER A 636 -3.29 -14.89 32.45
CA SER A 636 -2.45 -15.94 33.07
C SER A 636 -3.11 -16.64 34.26
N ALA A 637 -3.03 -17.99 34.27
CA ALA A 637 -3.46 -18.82 35.40
C ALA A 637 -2.36 -19.04 36.48
N THR A 638 -1.08 -18.85 36.12
CA THR A 638 0.07 -19.01 37.03
C THR A 638 1.20 -18.00 36.69
N PRO A 639 1.10 -16.75 37.13
CA PRO A 639 1.89 -15.64 36.58
C PRO A 639 3.26 -15.50 37.28
N SER A 640 4.09 -16.55 37.28
CA SER A 640 5.51 -16.34 37.54
C SER A 640 6.17 -15.87 36.24
N TYR A 641 6.80 -14.71 36.26
CA TYR A 641 7.46 -14.16 35.07
C TYR A 641 8.80 -13.53 35.42
N THR A 642 9.62 -13.33 34.40
CA THR A 642 10.83 -12.53 34.43
C THR A 642 10.72 -11.44 33.38
N VAL A 643 10.90 -10.18 33.76
CA VAL A 643 11.09 -9.07 32.81
C VAL A 643 12.55 -8.65 32.88
N THR A 644 13.21 -8.59 31.74
CA THR A 644 14.63 -8.29 31.62
C THR A 644 14.80 -7.04 30.79
N GLY A 645 15.30 -5.97 31.40
CA GLY A 645 15.78 -4.79 30.67
C GLY A 645 17.25 -4.96 30.35
N SER A 646 17.60 -4.94 29.08
CA SER A 646 18.95 -5.07 28.56
C SER A 646 19.30 -3.83 27.74
N LEU A 647 20.33 -3.11 28.18
CA LEU A 647 20.93 -2.01 27.44
C LEU A 647 21.97 -2.58 26.50
N TYR A 648 21.88 -2.28 25.22
CA TYR A 648 22.80 -2.69 24.18
C TYR A 648 23.45 -1.47 23.55
N ASP A 649 24.73 -1.61 23.25
CA ASP A 649 25.32 -0.85 22.15
C ASP A 649 24.83 -1.50 20.85
N SER A 650 24.62 -0.70 19.82
CA SER A 650 24.39 -1.17 18.47
C SER A 650 25.59 -0.75 17.63
N ASP A 651 26.13 -1.69 16.87
CA ASP A 651 27.06 -1.28 15.83
C ASP A 651 26.22 -0.77 14.66
N THR A 652 26.27 0.54 14.42
CA THR A 652 25.83 1.10 13.14
C THR A 652 26.80 0.61 12.08
N ASN A 653 26.37 -0.41 11.34
CA ASN A 653 27.14 -0.98 10.26
C ASN A 653 26.82 -0.22 8.98
N THR A 654 27.86 0.14 8.23
CA THR A 654 27.72 0.75 6.92
C THR A 654 28.14 -0.26 5.87
N VAL A 655 27.24 -0.58 4.94
CA VAL A 655 27.60 -1.29 3.71
C VAL A 655 27.99 -0.24 2.67
N PRO A 656 29.29 -0.03 2.40
CA PRO A 656 29.72 1.02 1.50
C PRO A 656 29.29 0.71 0.06
N ARG A 657 28.62 1.68 -0.56
CA ARG A 657 28.31 1.73 -1.99
C ARG A 657 28.48 3.17 -2.45
N GLN A 658 29.52 3.41 -3.23
CA GLN A 658 29.86 4.75 -3.72
C GLN A 658 29.81 4.83 -5.24
N LEU A 659 28.79 4.21 -5.85
CA LEU A 659 28.56 4.43 -7.27
C LEU A 659 27.91 5.80 -7.44
N ILE A 660 28.70 6.79 -7.85
CA ILE A 660 28.17 8.07 -8.30
C ILE A 660 27.57 7.86 -9.68
N GLU A 661 26.26 8.08 -9.80
CA GLU A 661 25.56 8.02 -11.07
C GLU A 661 25.31 9.44 -11.59
N ASN A 662 25.63 9.66 -12.86
CA ASN A 662 25.41 10.94 -13.52
C ASN A 662 24.17 10.88 -14.41
N TYR A 663 23.49 12.01 -14.53
CA TYR A 663 22.64 12.24 -15.68
C TYR A 663 23.47 12.56 -16.92
N THR A 664 22.86 12.30 -18.06
CA THR A 664 23.23 12.85 -19.35
C THR A 664 22.31 14.02 -19.68
N LEU A 665 22.84 15.24 -19.77
CA LEU A 665 22.10 16.42 -20.22
C LEU A 665 22.44 16.74 -21.68
N SER A 666 21.44 16.64 -22.55
CA SER A 666 21.50 16.98 -23.97
C SER A 666 20.81 18.29 -24.26
N CYS A 667 21.32 19.05 -25.23
CA CYS A 667 20.71 20.26 -25.79
C CYS A 667 20.41 20.02 -27.27
N GLU A 668 19.13 20.12 -27.64
CA GLU A 668 18.59 19.65 -28.91
C GLU A 668 17.88 20.76 -29.68
N LYS A 669 18.03 20.73 -31.01
CA LYS A 669 17.31 21.56 -31.98
C LYS A 669 16.62 20.67 -33.00
N ASP A 670 15.30 20.76 -33.13
CA ASP A 670 14.52 19.97 -34.09
C ASP A 670 14.84 18.45 -34.03
N GLY A 671 15.06 17.92 -32.82
CA GLY A 671 15.43 16.52 -32.57
C GLY A 671 16.91 16.17 -32.79
N GLN A 672 17.75 17.12 -33.23
CA GLN A 672 19.19 16.94 -33.38
C GLN A 672 19.94 17.36 -32.10
N VAL A 673 20.71 16.44 -31.51
CA VAL A 673 21.60 16.73 -30.37
C VAL A 673 22.77 17.61 -30.82
N LEU A 674 22.86 18.83 -30.28
CA LEU A 674 23.94 19.78 -30.56
C LEU A 674 25.11 19.66 -29.58
N GLU A 675 24.80 19.33 -28.33
CA GLU A 675 25.75 19.11 -27.23
C GLU A 675 25.14 18.16 -26.20
N GLN A 676 26.01 17.36 -25.56
CA GLN A 676 25.66 16.47 -24.47
C GLN A 676 26.77 16.55 -23.43
N ILE A 677 26.40 16.68 -22.15
CA ILE A 677 27.34 16.74 -21.02
C ILE A 677 26.87 15.83 -19.87
N PRO A 678 27.80 15.24 -19.10
CA PRO A 678 27.45 14.58 -17.86
C PRO A 678 27.11 15.62 -16.78
N VAL A 679 26.12 15.33 -15.94
CA VAL A 679 25.75 16.15 -14.78
C VAL A 679 25.58 15.25 -13.55
N VAL A 680 26.33 15.56 -12.49
CA VAL A 680 26.12 15.00 -11.15
C VAL A 680 25.54 16.11 -10.30
N VAL A 681 24.48 15.81 -9.56
CA VAL A 681 23.81 16.75 -8.65
C VAL A 681 23.19 15.98 -7.50
N ASP A 682 23.57 16.32 -6.27
CA ASP A 682 23.07 15.65 -5.07
C ASP A 682 21.81 16.36 -4.53
N ARG A 683 21.11 15.71 -3.59
CA ARG A 683 19.94 16.29 -2.94
C ARG A 683 20.31 17.61 -2.26
N GLY A 684 19.48 18.63 -2.43
CA GLY A 684 19.68 19.97 -1.92
C GLY A 684 20.65 20.84 -2.74
N GLU A 685 21.30 20.27 -3.76
CA GLU A 685 22.26 21.03 -4.58
C GLU A 685 21.62 21.73 -5.79
N GLU A 686 22.18 22.91 -6.13
CA GLU A 686 21.97 23.55 -7.42
C GLU A 686 23.28 23.59 -8.22
N VAL A 687 23.31 22.89 -9.35
CA VAL A 687 24.47 22.85 -10.27
C VAL A 687 24.26 23.72 -11.50
N LYS A 688 25.33 24.39 -11.93
CA LYS A 688 25.32 25.25 -13.13
C LYS A 688 25.85 24.51 -14.36
N ALA A 689 24.94 24.02 -15.19
CA ALA A 689 25.25 23.37 -16.46
C ALA A 689 25.79 24.36 -17.50
N LYS A 690 26.88 23.97 -18.18
CA LYS A 690 27.60 24.80 -19.17
C LYS A 690 27.46 24.26 -20.59
N LEU A 691 26.35 24.60 -21.26
CA LEU A 691 26.04 24.18 -22.64
C LEU A 691 26.66 25.12 -23.70
N ARG A 692 28.00 25.19 -23.72
CA ARG A 692 28.74 26.15 -24.58
C ARG A 692 28.66 25.80 -26.06
N ARG A 693 28.72 24.51 -26.42
CA ARG A 693 28.69 24.08 -27.82
C ARG A 693 27.28 24.22 -28.39
N CYS A 694 26.24 24.02 -27.59
CA CYS A 694 24.85 24.22 -28.01
C CYS A 694 24.65 25.65 -28.51
N ALA A 695 25.05 26.66 -27.72
CA ALA A 695 24.95 28.06 -28.12
C ALA A 695 25.74 28.40 -29.40
N SER A 696 26.89 27.73 -29.64
CA SER A 696 27.68 27.94 -30.85
C SER A 696 27.13 27.27 -32.11
N ARG A 697 26.29 26.23 -31.94
CA ARG A 697 25.76 25.37 -33.02
C ARG A 697 24.28 25.61 -33.33
N TRP A 698 23.58 26.34 -32.46
CA TRP A 698 22.18 26.72 -32.58
C TRP A 698 21.96 27.68 -33.74
#